data_AF-A0AAU9ECE5-F1
#
_entry.id   AF-A0AAU9ECE5-F1
#
_cell.length_a   1.000
_cell.length_b   1.000
_cell.length_c   1.000
_cell.angle_alpha   90.00
_cell.angle_beta   90.00
_cell.angle_gamma   90.00
#
_symmetry.space_group_name_H-M   'P 1'
#
loop_
_entity.id
_entity.type
_entity.pdbx_description
1 polymer ?
#
loop_
_entity_poly.entity_id
_entity_poly.type
_entity_poly.pdbx_seq_one_letter_code
_entity_poly.pdbx_strand_id
1 'polypeptide(L)'
;MAIVRLNINGLEIKTTEDKTILNAALDNGIEIPHLCYDERMEAYGGCGMCVVEIEGMPKLVRSCSQKVQNGMIIKTNTDRTIATRKTALNLLSSDHRGDCKAPCIMACPAHTDIQGYVGLTANGQYRQALELIKEELPLPASIGRVCPHPCETECRRSILEEAISVAAIKTFVADKDLFESENGPFMPKILKDTGKKVAIVGAGPAGLAAAYYLKIKGHAVEVFDMMGKPGGMLRYGIPEYRLPKHVVDSEVEIIEKMGVKFNYNIKLGDDITLDYLSNNYDAVFLGIGAWESSNMRCIGEDANGVFGGIDFLRKITLNEDVKVGEKVLVVGGGNTAMDVARTCIRLGSKEVRLLYRRTEEEMPAEKVEIHEAKEEGLIFEFLLSPTEIFSTDGAASSMKCQKMKLGEPDASGRRRPEPIEGEFVEFETDTIISAIGQKVTIGNIKGINTSKRGTIEVDESTYQTNIENVFSGGDASDGPGIAIGAIAGGKNAARVMHTYLEGEIVGHSEPRIVSRKDMTIKDYPGIQIEPRVQNNILSSDIRKNNFQMVLETLSEEEAIKEAARCLECGCKDQFECQLLTNIKEYETDTEKDYGVKHRRYTPSTHKYIERDSDKCIQCGLCIRTCDEVMGISALGIVDRGFEALVAPEFGNNLEDTDCISCGQCVDVCPTGALMEKQLEAKEIPLKLKTVESVCSYCSLGCNIVYHYLGDKIYRVTPNRLKDDGILCEFGKFGYDYINSNERLIKPYERVNESKNQLSWMNAENDLISKLKSIKYTNGSDSIAFVVSQSLTNEELSKVKEISRVLDTKYISAIDISKFNSSNSFEEIYSADMLIAVGSVYENFVPMGIKMKMNSEKLITISDEGTKLDEFSKEKYITELNLEFFEEVLKSIILQNEIKEDVLKEKQVDINEIKEILKDVVPSENAVKFASKYCASKKPIFVVDEMSLSEEEIGLIYLIAMSVDKIDKVHRGIITLKDSINTQGTMDRGFTKSIDEVISGVENNEVKAVVVIGEEIEEFNTEFKPDYLAVIDMFETETTEIADLVIPMVTLAEVNGSVTRCDGKVLNVNKVIEPKTGKNNIDVFSNLLELLNRK
;
A
#
# COMPACT_ATOMS: atom_id res chain seq x y z
N MET A 1 -18.61 -39.66 -8.35
CA MET A 1 -19.07 -39.30 -6.99
C MET A 1 -20.55 -38.97 -7.04
N ALA A 2 -21.31 -39.21 -5.96
CA ALA A 2 -22.74 -38.94 -5.92
C ALA A 2 -22.99 -37.42 -5.80
N ILE A 3 -23.96 -36.91 -6.57
CA ILE A 3 -24.41 -35.52 -6.48
C ILE A 3 -25.43 -35.43 -5.35
N VAL A 4 -25.23 -34.49 -4.44
CA VAL A 4 -26.14 -34.18 -3.33
C VAL A 4 -26.75 -32.80 -3.50
N ARG A 5 -27.98 -32.64 -3.01
CA ARG A 5 -28.67 -31.35 -2.91
C ARG A 5 -28.80 -30.92 -1.46
N LEU A 6 -28.50 -29.68 -1.15
CA LEU A 6 -28.64 -29.11 0.19
C LEU A 6 -29.16 -27.67 0.09
N ASN A 7 -29.64 -27.12 1.20
CA ASN A 7 -30.06 -25.74 1.32
C ASN A 7 -29.14 -25.00 2.29
N ILE A 8 -28.62 -23.83 1.91
CA ILE A 8 -27.89 -22.93 2.81
C ILE A 8 -28.57 -21.56 2.76
N ASN A 9 -29.07 -21.09 3.90
CA ASN A 9 -29.77 -19.80 4.04
C ASN A 9 -30.92 -19.58 3.02
N GLY A 10 -31.65 -20.65 2.68
CA GLY A 10 -32.73 -20.59 1.70
C GLY A 10 -32.30 -20.85 0.25
N LEU A 11 -30.99 -20.91 -0.05
CA LEU A 11 -30.46 -21.20 -1.39
C LEU A 11 -30.25 -22.71 -1.59
N GLU A 12 -30.83 -23.29 -2.64
CA GLU A 12 -30.63 -24.70 -3.02
C GLU A 12 -29.33 -24.85 -3.82
N ILE A 13 -28.44 -25.73 -3.35
CA ILE A 13 -27.09 -25.95 -3.88
C ILE A 13 -26.94 -27.40 -4.31
N LYS A 14 -26.20 -27.62 -5.40
CA LYS A 14 -25.78 -28.95 -5.88
C LYS A 14 -24.27 -29.08 -5.73
N THR A 15 -23.83 -30.17 -5.12
CA THR A 15 -22.40 -30.44 -4.91
C THR A 15 -22.15 -31.95 -4.84
N THR A 16 -20.92 -32.38 -4.56
CA THR A 16 -20.54 -33.79 -4.40
C THR A 16 -20.41 -34.18 -2.92
N GLU A 17 -20.74 -35.44 -2.59
CA GLU A 17 -20.80 -35.94 -1.20
C GLU A 17 -19.46 -35.92 -0.45
N ASP A 18 -18.34 -35.86 -1.17
CA ASP A 18 -16.98 -35.77 -0.62
C ASP A 18 -16.64 -34.36 -0.10
N LYS A 19 -17.43 -33.33 -0.43
CA LYS A 19 -17.16 -31.96 0.04
C LYS A 19 -17.66 -31.72 1.46
N THR A 20 -17.01 -30.79 2.15
CA THR A 20 -17.46 -30.27 3.45
C THR A 20 -18.52 -29.19 3.22
N ILE A 21 -19.32 -28.85 4.24
CA ILE A 21 -20.29 -27.76 4.16
C ILE A 21 -19.58 -26.45 3.80
N LEU A 22 -18.39 -26.20 4.35
CA LEU A 22 -17.61 -24.99 4.05
C LEU A 22 -17.22 -24.92 2.57
N ASN A 23 -16.63 -26.00 2.02
CA ASN A 23 -16.26 -26.02 0.60
C ASN A 23 -17.48 -25.86 -0.30
N ALA A 24 -18.56 -26.58 0.00
CA ALA A 24 -19.81 -26.44 -0.76
C ALA A 24 -20.39 -25.01 -0.72
N ALA A 25 -20.24 -24.31 0.40
CA ALA A 25 -20.66 -22.92 0.54
C ALA A 25 -19.76 -21.98 -0.29
N LEU A 26 -18.43 -22.09 -0.13
CA LEU A 26 -17.45 -21.26 -0.85
C LEU A 26 -17.54 -21.43 -2.37
N ASP A 27 -17.68 -22.67 -2.87
CA ASP A 27 -17.88 -22.98 -4.29
C ASP A 27 -19.11 -22.28 -4.89
N ASN A 28 -20.09 -21.91 -4.05
CA ASN A 28 -21.34 -21.27 -4.45
C ASN A 28 -21.41 -19.80 -4.01
N GLY A 29 -20.27 -19.19 -3.64
CA GLY A 29 -20.19 -17.79 -3.24
C GLY A 29 -20.90 -17.48 -1.91
N ILE A 30 -21.12 -18.49 -1.07
CA ILE A 30 -21.72 -18.32 0.26
C ILE A 30 -20.60 -18.28 1.29
N GLU A 31 -20.43 -17.12 1.91
CA GLU A 31 -19.41 -16.93 2.93
C GLU A 31 -19.85 -17.52 4.28
N ILE A 32 -18.94 -18.30 4.88
CA ILE A 32 -19.05 -18.75 6.26
C ILE A 32 -17.75 -18.31 6.96
N PRO A 33 -17.81 -17.49 8.03
CA PRO A 33 -16.62 -16.97 8.69
C PRO A 33 -15.64 -18.07 9.11
N HIS A 34 -14.35 -17.90 8.82
CA HIS A 34 -13.29 -18.83 9.21
C HIS A 34 -11.95 -18.09 9.30
N LEU A 35 -11.06 -18.56 10.19
CA LEU A 35 -9.72 -17.97 10.39
C LEU A 35 -8.61 -19.04 10.42
N CYS A 36 -8.94 -20.33 10.32
CA CYS A 36 -7.98 -21.44 10.44
C CYS A 36 -8.10 -22.47 9.32
N TYR A 37 -8.57 -22.05 8.14
CA TYR A 37 -8.85 -22.92 7.02
C TYR A 37 -8.22 -22.40 5.73
N ASP A 38 -7.62 -23.31 4.96
CA ASP A 38 -7.13 -23.14 3.59
C ASP A 38 -7.51 -24.43 2.85
N GLU A 39 -7.92 -24.30 1.58
CA GLU A 39 -8.49 -25.42 0.81
C GLU A 39 -7.48 -26.53 0.48
N ARG A 40 -6.18 -26.23 0.54
CA ARG A 40 -5.10 -27.18 0.21
C ARG A 40 -4.72 -28.09 1.39
N MET A 41 -5.39 -27.94 2.53
CA MET A 41 -5.07 -28.63 3.77
C MET A 41 -6.28 -29.41 4.31
N GLU A 42 -6.02 -30.34 5.24
CA GLU A 42 -7.09 -31.03 5.92
C GLU A 42 -7.90 -30.10 6.85
N ALA A 43 -9.11 -30.50 7.23
CA ALA A 43 -9.95 -29.71 8.12
C ALA A 43 -9.45 -29.78 9.58
N TYR A 44 -8.91 -28.68 10.10
CA TYR A 44 -8.50 -28.57 11.51
C TYR A 44 -9.65 -28.16 12.43
N GLY A 45 -10.41 -27.15 12.02
CA GLY A 45 -11.57 -26.65 12.76
C GLY A 45 -11.24 -26.08 14.14
N GLY A 46 -10.08 -25.45 14.36
CA GLY A 46 -9.69 -24.86 15.65
C GLY A 46 -10.43 -23.57 16.03
N CYS A 47 -10.56 -22.61 15.09
CA CYS A 47 -11.00 -21.24 15.40
C CYS A 47 -12.45 -21.09 15.89
N GLY A 48 -13.35 -22.03 15.56
CA GLY A 48 -14.76 -21.96 15.98
C GLY A 48 -15.64 -20.94 15.24
N MET A 49 -15.10 -20.20 14.27
CA MET A 49 -15.86 -19.22 13.49
C MET A 49 -16.84 -19.87 12.50
N CYS A 50 -16.49 -21.04 11.96
CA CYS A 50 -17.24 -21.72 10.91
C CYS A 50 -18.46 -22.51 11.40
N VAL A 51 -18.96 -22.21 12.61
CA VAL A 51 -20.12 -22.88 13.18
C VAL A 51 -21.40 -22.53 12.41
N VAL A 52 -22.20 -23.56 12.14
CA VAL A 52 -23.50 -23.47 11.47
C VAL A 52 -24.55 -24.29 12.21
N GLU A 53 -25.81 -23.92 12.03
CA GLU A 53 -26.96 -24.69 12.51
C GLU A 53 -27.51 -25.55 11.37
N ILE A 54 -27.80 -26.82 11.65
CA ILE A 54 -28.42 -27.75 10.70
C ILE A 54 -29.79 -28.14 11.24
N GLU A 55 -30.83 -28.02 10.42
CA GLU A 55 -32.19 -28.37 10.83
C GLU A 55 -32.29 -29.85 11.25
N GLY A 56 -32.91 -30.10 12.41
CA GLY A 56 -32.99 -31.43 13.01
C GLY A 56 -31.76 -31.85 13.83
N MET A 57 -30.68 -31.06 13.83
CA MET A 57 -29.51 -31.31 14.69
C MET A 57 -29.53 -30.38 15.93
N PRO A 58 -29.47 -30.91 17.16
CA PRO A 58 -29.56 -30.08 18.37
C PRO A 58 -28.28 -29.26 18.63
N LYS A 59 -27.13 -29.73 18.14
CA LYS A 59 -25.82 -29.08 18.33
C LYS A 59 -25.42 -28.30 17.07
N LEU A 60 -24.75 -27.17 17.28
CA LEU A 60 -24.04 -26.49 16.20
C LEU A 60 -22.89 -27.36 15.69
N VAL A 61 -22.62 -27.28 14.39
CA VAL A 61 -21.63 -28.11 13.71
C VAL A 61 -20.60 -27.21 13.04
N ARG A 62 -19.33 -27.66 12.99
CA ARG A 62 -18.28 -26.94 12.26
C ARG A 62 -18.39 -27.26 10.77
N SER A 63 -18.63 -26.25 9.94
CA SER A 63 -18.84 -26.47 8.50
C SER A 63 -17.59 -26.98 7.79
N CYS A 64 -16.39 -26.68 8.32
CA CYS A 64 -15.12 -27.07 7.72
C CYS A 64 -14.85 -28.58 7.77
N SER A 65 -15.45 -29.32 8.71
CA SER A 65 -15.22 -30.77 8.87
C SER A 65 -16.46 -31.61 8.55
N GLN A 66 -17.66 -31.04 8.66
CA GLN A 66 -18.90 -31.75 8.36
C GLN A 66 -19.05 -31.96 6.85
N LYS A 67 -19.10 -33.24 6.42
CA LYS A 67 -19.45 -33.59 5.04
C LYS A 67 -20.92 -33.27 4.74
N VAL A 68 -21.17 -32.85 3.50
CA VAL A 68 -22.53 -32.58 3.03
C VAL A 68 -23.32 -33.88 2.88
N GLN A 69 -24.63 -33.81 3.11
CA GLN A 69 -25.55 -34.92 2.86
C GLN A 69 -26.77 -34.39 2.11
N ASN A 70 -27.37 -35.26 1.30
CA ASN A 70 -28.55 -34.90 0.55
C ASN A 70 -29.72 -34.55 1.48
N GLY A 71 -30.34 -33.39 1.25
CA GLY A 71 -31.46 -32.86 2.03
C GLY A 71 -31.08 -32.03 3.25
N MET A 72 -29.79 -31.77 3.51
CA MET A 72 -29.39 -30.87 4.60
C MET A 72 -29.95 -29.46 4.42
N ILE A 73 -30.45 -28.86 5.51
CA ILE A 73 -30.86 -27.44 5.58
C ILE A 73 -29.97 -26.75 6.61
N ILE A 74 -29.16 -25.81 6.15
CA ILE A 74 -28.10 -25.16 6.93
C ILE A 74 -28.42 -23.67 7.07
N LYS A 75 -28.26 -23.14 8.29
CA LYS A 75 -28.40 -21.72 8.61
C LYS A 75 -27.09 -21.20 9.18
N THR A 76 -26.54 -20.13 8.59
CA THR A 76 -25.22 -19.62 9.00
C THR A 76 -25.31 -18.48 10.03
N ASN A 77 -26.39 -17.69 10.01
CA ASN A 77 -26.55 -16.47 10.81
C ASN A 77 -27.80 -16.52 11.71
N THR A 78 -27.75 -17.37 12.73
CA THR A 78 -28.77 -17.48 13.78
C THR A 78 -28.25 -16.82 15.06
N ASP A 79 -29.14 -16.45 15.99
CA ASP A 79 -28.71 -15.91 17.29
C ASP A 79 -27.71 -16.84 18.02
N ARG A 80 -27.88 -18.16 17.87
CA ARG A 80 -27.00 -19.18 18.46
C ARG A 80 -25.62 -19.21 17.79
N THR A 81 -25.55 -19.12 16.46
CA THR A 81 -24.27 -19.11 15.74
C THR A 81 -23.54 -17.79 16.00
N ILE A 82 -24.24 -16.65 15.99
CA ILE A 82 -23.68 -15.32 16.31
C ILE A 82 -23.12 -15.27 17.73
N ALA A 83 -23.87 -15.74 18.73
CA ALA A 83 -23.40 -15.77 20.11
C ALA A 83 -22.14 -16.63 20.28
N THR A 84 -22.11 -17.80 19.62
CA THR A 84 -20.95 -18.71 19.65
C THR A 84 -19.73 -18.08 18.97
N ARG A 85 -19.90 -17.41 17.83
CA ARG A 85 -18.82 -16.67 17.14
C ARG A 85 -18.27 -15.53 17.98
N LYS A 86 -19.14 -14.75 18.64
CA LYS A 86 -18.70 -13.70 19.58
C LYS A 86 -17.84 -14.28 20.70
N THR A 87 -18.24 -15.41 21.29
CA THR A 87 -17.42 -16.10 22.30
C THR A 87 -16.07 -16.56 21.74
N ALA A 88 -16.06 -17.16 20.55
CA ALA A 88 -14.82 -17.58 19.89
C ALA A 88 -13.89 -16.39 19.59
N LEU A 89 -14.43 -15.30 19.06
CA LEU A 89 -13.66 -14.08 18.78
C LEU A 89 -13.07 -13.47 20.05
N ASN A 90 -13.84 -13.35 21.13
CA ASN A 90 -13.33 -12.85 22.41
C ASN A 90 -12.10 -13.64 22.90
N LEU A 91 -12.10 -14.96 22.71
CA LEU A 91 -10.97 -15.82 23.08
C LEU A 91 -9.80 -15.70 22.09
N LEU A 92 -10.07 -15.64 20.79
CA LEU A 92 -9.02 -15.48 19.77
C LEU A 92 -8.33 -14.11 19.88
N SER A 93 -9.07 -13.05 20.22
CA SER A 93 -8.53 -11.70 20.38
C SER A 93 -7.96 -11.43 21.77
N SER A 94 -8.12 -12.33 22.76
CA SER A 94 -7.75 -12.03 24.14
C SER A 94 -6.25 -11.80 24.33
N ASP A 95 -5.43 -12.53 23.57
CA ASP A 95 -3.96 -12.44 23.59
C ASP A 95 -3.40 -11.64 22.39
N HIS A 96 -4.29 -11.15 21.50
CA HIS A 96 -3.90 -10.26 20.42
C HIS A 96 -3.64 -8.86 20.98
N ARG A 97 -2.44 -8.34 20.75
CA ARG A 97 -2.00 -7.04 21.26
C ARG A 97 -1.61 -6.06 20.17
N GLY A 98 -1.57 -6.46 18.90
CA GLY A 98 -1.23 -5.55 17.81
C GLY A 98 -2.16 -4.32 17.74
N ASP A 99 -1.60 -3.13 17.52
CA ASP A 99 -2.39 -1.94 17.23
C ASP A 99 -3.10 -2.09 15.89
N CYS A 100 -4.44 -2.11 15.85
CA CYS A 100 -5.15 -2.17 14.58
C CYS A 100 -5.00 -0.88 13.76
N LYS A 101 -4.90 0.27 14.45
CA LYS A 101 -4.68 1.60 13.87
C LYS A 101 -3.59 2.32 14.64
N ALA A 102 -2.83 3.19 13.98
CA ALA A 102 -1.80 3.98 14.63
C ALA A 102 -2.43 5.00 15.64
N PRO A 103 -1.78 5.26 16.79
CA PRO A 103 -2.30 6.21 17.79
C PRO A 103 -2.53 7.62 17.24
N CYS A 104 -1.67 8.08 16.32
CA CYS A 104 -1.82 9.39 15.69
C CYS A 104 -3.13 9.54 14.90
N ILE A 105 -3.62 8.46 14.27
CA ILE A 105 -4.91 8.43 13.56
C ILE A 105 -6.04 8.63 14.56
N MET A 106 -6.01 7.89 15.68
CA MET A 106 -7.04 7.95 16.72
C MET A 106 -7.06 9.29 17.46
N ALA A 107 -5.92 9.96 17.58
CA ALA A 107 -5.79 11.28 18.18
C ALA A 107 -6.25 12.42 17.25
N CYS A 108 -6.31 12.17 15.94
CA CYS A 108 -6.83 13.14 14.98
C CYS A 108 -8.36 13.13 15.02
N PRO A 109 -9.04 14.25 15.30
CA PRO A 109 -10.51 14.26 15.31
C PRO A 109 -11.15 13.86 13.98
N ALA A 110 -10.46 14.13 12.87
CA ALA A 110 -10.92 13.73 11.53
C ALA A 110 -10.51 12.30 11.16
N HIS A 111 -9.77 11.57 12.00
CA HIS A 111 -9.28 10.21 11.73
C HIS A 111 -8.51 10.06 10.42
N THR A 112 -7.76 11.11 10.02
CA THR A 112 -6.90 11.08 8.82
C THR A 112 -5.85 9.99 8.95
N ASP A 113 -5.56 9.25 7.88
CA ASP A 113 -4.56 8.18 7.87
C ASP A 113 -3.12 8.74 7.85
N ILE A 114 -2.68 9.19 9.02
CA ILE A 114 -1.38 9.85 9.23
C ILE A 114 -0.22 8.90 8.95
N GLN A 115 -0.31 7.65 9.38
CA GLN A 115 0.76 6.68 9.09
C GLN A 115 0.88 6.47 7.58
N GLY A 116 -0.25 6.29 6.88
CA GLY A 116 -0.28 6.10 5.44
C GLY A 116 0.32 7.28 4.67
N TYR A 117 -0.18 8.51 4.85
CA TYR A 117 0.32 9.62 4.02
C TYR A 117 1.74 10.05 4.38
N VAL A 118 2.17 9.88 5.64
CA VAL A 118 3.57 10.11 6.03
C VAL A 118 4.45 9.07 5.34
N GLY A 119 4.10 7.79 5.35
CA GLY A 119 4.92 6.80 4.66
C GLY A 119 4.91 6.92 3.14
N LEU A 120 3.79 7.34 2.53
CA LEU A 120 3.75 7.66 1.10
C LEU A 120 4.67 8.84 0.77
N THR A 121 4.77 9.84 1.64
CA THR A 121 5.74 10.94 1.50
C THR A 121 7.18 10.43 1.56
N ALA A 122 7.48 9.53 2.51
CA ALA A 122 8.80 8.89 2.58
C ALA A 122 9.13 8.07 1.32
N ASN A 123 8.10 7.52 0.67
CA ASN A 123 8.22 6.75 -0.57
C ASN A 123 8.27 7.63 -1.84
N GLY A 124 8.19 8.96 -1.74
CA GLY A 124 8.14 9.87 -2.89
C GLY A 124 6.77 9.93 -3.61
N GLN A 125 5.73 9.32 -3.04
CA GLN A 125 4.41 9.18 -3.65
C GLN A 125 3.44 10.28 -3.19
N TYR A 126 3.78 11.54 -3.49
CA TYR A 126 3.07 12.71 -2.95
C TYR A 126 1.62 12.83 -3.41
N ARG A 127 1.35 12.48 -4.68
CA ARG A 127 -0.01 12.50 -5.23
C ARG A 127 -0.92 11.54 -4.46
N GLN A 128 -0.44 10.32 -4.22
CA GLN A 128 -1.14 9.29 -3.47
C GLN A 128 -1.27 9.67 -1.99
N ALA A 129 -0.25 10.29 -1.40
CA ALA A 129 -0.32 10.83 -0.04
C ALA A 129 -1.44 11.87 0.08
N LEU A 130 -1.56 12.78 -0.89
CA LEU A 130 -2.63 13.76 -0.91
C LEU A 130 -4.01 13.14 -1.11
N GLU A 131 -4.13 12.19 -2.03
CA GLU A 131 -5.37 11.44 -2.26
C GLU A 131 -5.89 10.84 -0.96
N LEU A 132 -5.00 10.18 -0.21
CA LEU A 132 -5.30 9.60 1.09
C LEU A 132 -5.70 10.66 2.13
N ILE A 133 -5.02 11.81 2.16
CA ILE A 133 -5.42 12.93 3.03
C ILE A 133 -6.82 13.42 2.67
N LYS A 134 -7.11 13.60 1.38
CA LYS A 134 -8.39 14.13 0.86
C LYS A 134 -9.57 13.15 0.98
N GLU A 135 -9.33 11.89 1.40
CA GLU A 135 -10.40 10.98 1.83
C GLU A 135 -11.06 11.45 3.14
N GLU A 136 -10.28 12.08 4.04
CA GLU A 136 -10.72 12.46 5.39
C GLU A 136 -10.64 13.98 5.65
N LEU A 137 -9.87 14.71 4.84
CA LEU A 137 -9.59 16.13 5.01
C LEU A 137 -9.61 16.91 3.69
N PRO A 138 -10.64 17.73 3.40
CA PRO A 138 -10.76 18.45 2.12
C PRO A 138 -9.90 19.72 2.03
N LEU A 139 -9.42 20.24 3.16
CA LEU A 139 -8.64 21.49 3.25
C LEU A 139 -7.23 21.24 3.86
N PRO A 140 -6.42 20.33 3.29
CA PRO A 140 -5.16 19.93 3.89
C PRO A 140 -4.11 21.06 3.98
N ALA A 141 -4.03 21.96 3.01
CA ALA A 141 -3.05 23.05 2.99
C ALA A 141 -3.35 24.10 4.07
N SER A 142 -4.64 24.43 4.26
CA SER A 142 -5.06 25.32 5.35
C SER A 142 -4.82 24.67 6.72
N ILE A 143 -5.22 23.40 6.87
CA ILE A 143 -5.18 22.71 8.15
C ILE A 143 -3.76 22.30 8.56
N GLY A 144 -2.87 22.03 7.60
CA GLY A 144 -1.45 21.81 7.86
C GLY A 144 -0.78 22.98 8.58
N ARG A 145 -1.23 24.22 8.32
CA ARG A 145 -0.67 25.45 8.89
C ARG A 145 -1.25 25.86 10.25
N VAL A 146 -2.50 25.51 10.55
CA VAL A 146 -3.23 26.08 11.70
C VAL A 146 -3.64 25.07 12.77
N CYS A 147 -3.53 23.77 12.48
CA CYS A 147 -3.90 22.71 13.40
C CYS A 147 -2.99 22.75 14.65
N PRO A 148 -3.50 22.42 15.85
CA PRO A 148 -2.66 22.24 17.04
C PRO A 148 -2.00 20.85 17.13
N HIS A 149 -2.16 20.04 16.08
CA HIS A 149 -1.55 18.72 15.90
C HIS A 149 -1.66 17.75 17.11
N PRO A 150 -2.89 17.45 17.60
CA PRO A 150 -3.07 16.47 18.69
C PRO A 150 -2.51 15.08 18.35
N CYS A 151 -2.41 14.77 17.05
CA CYS A 151 -1.76 13.58 16.54
C CYS A 151 -0.25 13.49 16.86
N GLU A 152 0.45 14.61 17.01
CA GLU A 152 1.87 14.64 17.39
C GLU A 152 2.06 14.36 18.88
N THR A 153 1.07 14.68 19.73
CA THR A 153 1.10 14.38 21.17
C THR A 153 1.10 12.88 21.45
N GLU A 154 0.36 12.11 20.66
CA GLU A 154 0.27 10.63 20.77
C GLU A 154 1.29 9.92 19.86
N CYS A 155 2.23 10.65 19.25
CA CYS A 155 3.23 10.07 18.37
C CYS A 155 4.22 9.19 19.15
N ARG A 156 4.32 7.90 18.80
CA ARG A 156 5.25 6.98 19.48
C ARG A 156 6.73 7.29 19.25
N ARG A 157 7.08 8.09 18.25
CA ARG A 157 8.45 8.61 18.09
C ARG A 157 8.88 9.41 19.33
N SER A 158 7.92 10.01 20.05
CA SER A 158 8.15 10.72 21.31
C SER A 158 8.71 9.88 22.45
N ILE A 159 8.64 8.55 22.35
CA ILE A 159 9.27 7.62 23.30
C ILE A 159 10.80 7.63 23.13
N LEU A 160 11.29 7.91 21.93
CA LEU A 160 12.71 7.93 21.58
C LEU A 160 13.26 9.35 21.56
N GLU A 161 12.51 10.30 21.00
CA GLU A 161 12.98 11.66 20.69
C GLU A 161 11.80 12.62 20.38
N GLU A 162 11.96 13.60 19.49
CA GLU A 162 10.85 14.47 19.08
C GLU A 162 9.85 13.77 18.14
N ALA A 163 8.57 14.14 18.24
CA ALA A 163 7.50 13.64 17.38
C ALA A 163 7.78 13.92 15.88
N ILE A 164 7.11 13.15 15.02
CA ILE A 164 7.09 13.43 13.58
C ILE A 164 6.35 14.74 13.32
N SER A 165 6.87 15.57 12.42
CA SER A 165 6.28 16.83 11.95
C SER A 165 5.14 16.56 10.96
N VAL A 166 4.07 15.95 11.46
CA VAL A 166 2.86 15.60 10.72
C VAL A 166 2.24 16.84 10.07
N ALA A 167 2.29 17.98 10.77
CA ALA A 167 1.91 19.30 10.28
C ALA A 167 2.60 19.70 8.97
N ALA A 168 3.93 19.66 9.01
CA ALA A 168 4.80 20.18 7.96
C ALA A 168 4.75 19.26 6.74
N ILE A 169 4.73 17.94 6.95
CA ILE A 169 4.55 16.95 5.88
C ILE A 169 3.21 17.17 5.17
N LYS A 170 2.12 17.35 5.91
CA LYS A 170 0.79 17.63 5.33
C LYS A 170 0.79 18.91 4.50
N THR A 171 1.43 19.96 5.02
CA THR A 171 1.55 21.24 4.33
C THR A 171 2.33 21.08 3.02
N PHE A 172 3.48 20.40 3.06
CA PHE A 172 4.29 20.10 1.89
C PHE A 172 3.52 19.36 0.80
N VAL A 173 2.87 18.24 1.15
CA VAL A 173 2.11 17.43 0.20
C VAL A 173 0.96 18.22 -0.42
N ALA A 174 0.26 19.04 0.38
CA ALA A 174 -0.85 19.83 -0.10
C ALA A 174 -0.40 20.99 -1.01
N ASP A 175 0.68 21.69 -0.64
CA ASP A 175 1.23 22.79 -1.43
C ASP A 175 1.79 22.30 -2.77
N LYS A 176 2.47 21.15 -2.79
CA LYS A 176 3.00 20.54 -4.02
C LYS A 176 1.88 20.27 -5.04
N ASP A 177 0.72 19.79 -4.59
CA ASP A 177 -0.43 19.60 -5.48
C ASP A 177 -1.10 20.90 -5.91
N LEU A 178 -1.26 21.85 -4.98
CA LEU A 178 -1.95 23.11 -5.26
C LEU A 178 -1.16 24.02 -6.19
N PHE A 179 0.17 24.06 -6.06
CA PHE A 179 1.02 25.08 -6.68
C PHE A 179 2.06 24.54 -7.66
N GLU A 180 2.43 23.25 -7.60
CA GLU A 180 3.51 22.67 -8.43
C GLU A 180 3.04 21.56 -9.38
N SER A 181 1.77 21.10 -9.27
CA SER A 181 1.27 19.98 -10.07
C SER A 181 1.11 20.30 -11.56
N GLU A 182 1.83 19.59 -12.43
CA GLU A 182 1.73 19.74 -13.90
C GLU A 182 0.33 19.38 -14.44
N ASN A 183 -0.35 18.42 -13.81
CA ASN A 183 -1.70 17.98 -14.18
C ASN A 183 -2.80 18.75 -13.45
N GLY A 184 -2.43 19.80 -12.71
CA GLY A 184 -3.30 20.57 -11.84
C GLY A 184 -3.63 19.87 -10.51
N PRO A 185 -4.32 20.58 -9.59
CA PRO A 185 -4.68 20.05 -8.29
C PRO A 185 -5.56 18.80 -8.35
N PHE A 186 -5.42 17.92 -7.37
CA PHE A 186 -6.23 16.71 -7.29
C PHE A 186 -7.71 17.02 -7.18
N MET A 187 -8.48 16.39 -8.07
CA MET A 187 -9.95 16.44 -8.13
C MET A 187 -10.52 15.06 -7.78
N PRO A 188 -11.37 14.94 -6.74
CA PRO A 188 -11.97 13.66 -6.39
C PRO A 188 -12.97 13.19 -7.45
N LYS A 189 -13.15 11.87 -7.55
CA LYS A 189 -14.16 11.28 -8.43
C LYS A 189 -15.56 11.53 -7.87
N ILE A 190 -16.37 12.25 -8.64
CA ILE A 190 -17.79 12.50 -8.34
C ILE A 190 -18.62 11.31 -8.82
N LEU A 191 -19.48 10.76 -7.95
CA LEU A 191 -20.42 9.70 -8.28
C LEU A 191 -21.56 10.22 -9.17
N LYS A 192 -22.37 9.30 -9.70
CA LYS A 192 -23.52 9.66 -10.54
C LYS A 192 -24.49 10.56 -9.78
N ASP A 193 -25.13 11.48 -10.52
CA ASP A 193 -26.15 12.37 -9.97
C ASP A 193 -27.27 11.56 -9.29
N THR A 194 -27.56 11.90 -8.04
CA THR A 194 -28.59 11.25 -7.22
C THR A 194 -29.97 11.87 -7.41
N GLY A 195 -30.04 13.06 -8.03
CA GLY A 195 -31.24 13.87 -8.14
C GLY A 195 -31.64 14.59 -6.84
N LYS A 196 -30.85 14.43 -5.76
CA LYS A 196 -31.12 15.03 -4.44
C LYS A 196 -30.42 16.38 -4.28
N LYS A 197 -31.08 17.31 -3.60
CA LYS A 197 -30.60 18.67 -3.35
C LYS A 197 -30.32 18.89 -1.87
N VAL A 198 -29.15 19.44 -1.56
CA VAL A 198 -28.74 19.77 -0.20
C VAL A 198 -28.38 21.25 -0.07
N ALA A 199 -28.93 21.90 0.95
CA ALA A 199 -28.52 23.24 1.37
C ALA A 199 -27.53 23.16 2.53
N ILE A 200 -26.47 23.96 2.48
CA ILE A 200 -25.47 24.07 3.54
C ILE A 200 -25.42 25.52 3.98
N VAL A 201 -25.55 25.78 5.27
CA VAL A 201 -25.48 27.13 5.84
C VAL A 201 -24.15 27.28 6.58
N GLY A 202 -23.31 28.19 6.08
CA GLY A 202 -21.94 28.42 6.53
C GLY A 202 -20.92 27.77 5.61
N ALA A 203 -20.01 28.57 5.06
CA ALA A 203 -18.84 28.21 4.27
C ALA A 203 -17.57 28.15 5.15
N GLY A 204 -17.72 27.82 6.45
CA GLY A 204 -16.61 27.51 7.34
C GLY A 204 -16.10 26.07 7.17
N PRO A 205 -15.12 25.62 7.99
CA PRO A 205 -14.52 24.29 7.85
C PRO A 205 -15.53 23.14 7.82
N ALA A 206 -16.53 23.16 8.72
CA ALA A 206 -17.56 22.14 8.78
C ALA A 206 -18.45 22.12 7.52
N GLY A 207 -18.90 23.29 7.07
CA GLY A 207 -19.76 23.40 5.90
C GLY A 207 -19.03 23.10 4.59
N LEU A 208 -17.77 23.53 4.43
CA LEU A 208 -16.93 23.17 3.29
C LEU A 208 -16.68 21.66 3.26
N ALA A 209 -16.44 21.03 4.42
CA ALA A 209 -16.31 19.58 4.49
C ALA A 209 -17.60 18.86 4.11
N ALA A 210 -18.74 19.28 4.66
CA ALA A 210 -20.03 18.70 4.29
C ALA A 210 -20.31 18.86 2.79
N ALA A 211 -20.01 20.02 2.21
CA ALA A 211 -20.18 20.31 0.79
C ALA A 211 -19.34 19.38 -0.09
N TYR A 212 -18.06 19.25 0.26
CA TYR A 212 -17.12 18.39 -0.46
C TYR A 212 -17.60 16.93 -0.49
N TYR A 213 -17.92 16.35 0.68
CA TYR A 213 -18.30 14.93 0.74
C TYR A 213 -19.67 14.64 0.13
N LEU A 214 -20.67 15.49 0.35
CA LEU A 214 -21.97 15.33 -0.29
C LEU A 214 -21.89 15.48 -1.81
N LYS A 215 -21.03 16.37 -2.30
CA LYS A 215 -20.81 16.52 -3.73
C LYS A 215 -20.12 15.30 -4.34
N ILE A 216 -19.13 14.71 -3.66
CA ILE A 216 -18.51 13.44 -4.08
C ILE A 216 -19.56 12.35 -4.25
N LYS A 217 -20.57 12.30 -3.36
CA LYS A 217 -21.67 11.33 -3.44
C LYS A 217 -22.68 11.59 -4.56
N GLY A 218 -22.51 12.66 -5.35
CA GLY A 218 -23.35 12.97 -6.51
C GLY A 218 -24.54 13.88 -6.21
N HIS A 219 -24.67 14.41 -5.00
CA HIS A 219 -25.77 15.31 -4.65
C HIS A 219 -25.55 16.72 -5.24
N ALA A 220 -26.65 17.42 -5.52
CA ALA A 220 -26.61 18.84 -5.87
C ALA A 220 -26.49 19.68 -4.59
N VAL A 221 -25.38 20.41 -4.44
CA VAL A 221 -25.06 21.14 -3.20
C VAL A 221 -25.04 22.64 -3.44
N GLU A 222 -25.75 23.38 -2.59
CA GLU A 222 -25.72 24.84 -2.55
C GLU A 222 -25.37 25.32 -1.14
N VAL A 223 -24.36 26.19 -1.04
CA VAL A 223 -23.84 26.75 0.20
C VAL A 223 -24.31 28.20 0.32
N PHE A 224 -24.78 28.59 1.49
CA PHE A 224 -25.22 29.94 1.85
C PHE A 224 -24.33 30.46 2.98
N ASP A 225 -23.70 31.61 2.80
CA ASP A 225 -22.83 32.20 3.82
C ASP A 225 -23.13 33.69 4.00
N MET A 226 -23.07 34.17 5.25
CA MET A 226 -23.33 35.57 5.58
C MET A 226 -22.19 36.51 5.16
N MET A 227 -20.98 35.98 4.97
CA MET A 227 -19.79 36.72 4.57
C MET A 227 -19.59 36.70 3.06
N GLY A 228 -18.83 37.67 2.56
CA GLY A 228 -18.58 37.84 1.12
C GLY A 228 -17.59 36.84 0.50
N LYS A 229 -16.88 36.03 1.30
CA LYS A 229 -15.91 35.03 0.84
C LYS A 229 -15.93 33.77 1.73
N PRO A 230 -15.59 32.59 1.20
CA PRO A 230 -15.64 31.32 1.93
C PRO A 230 -14.44 31.14 2.87
N GLY A 231 -14.53 30.21 3.81
CA GLY A 231 -13.47 29.83 4.75
C GLY A 231 -13.84 30.01 6.22
N GLY A 232 -14.90 30.77 6.53
CA GLY A 232 -15.33 31.02 7.91
C GLY A 232 -14.17 31.48 8.80
N MET A 233 -14.00 30.84 9.96
CA MET A 233 -12.92 31.19 10.89
C MET A 233 -11.50 31.00 10.33
N LEU A 234 -11.27 30.12 9.34
CA LEU A 234 -9.96 30.03 8.66
C LEU A 234 -9.62 31.33 7.93
N ARG A 235 -10.62 31.98 7.35
CA ARG A 235 -10.45 33.28 6.70
C ARG A 235 -10.45 34.41 7.72
N TYR A 236 -11.51 34.51 8.51
CA TYR A 236 -11.83 35.73 9.26
C TYR A 236 -11.32 35.73 10.70
N GLY A 237 -10.88 34.57 11.22
CA GLY A 237 -10.41 34.42 12.60
C GLY A 237 -8.91 34.15 12.73
N ILE A 238 -8.21 33.83 11.63
CA ILE A 238 -6.77 33.53 11.63
C ILE A 238 -6.05 34.62 10.82
N PRO A 239 -4.93 35.20 11.28
CA PRO A 239 -4.20 36.23 10.53
C PRO A 239 -3.53 35.74 9.23
N GLU A 240 -3.26 36.66 8.29
CA GLU A 240 -2.59 36.39 7.01
C GLU A 240 -1.21 35.72 7.18
N TYR A 241 -0.43 36.15 8.16
CA TYR A 241 0.93 35.65 8.40
C TYR A 241 0.97 34.17 8.82
N ARG A 242 -0.16 33.65 9.31
CA ARG A 242 -0.32 32.27 9.80
C ARG A 242 -1.05 31.39 8.79
N LEU A 243 -2.11 31.94 8.18
CA LEU A 243 -2.84 31.29 7.09
C LEU A 243 -3.14 32.30 5.97
N PRO A 244 -2.32 32.30 4.90
CA PRO A 244 -2.53 33.18 3.76
C PRO A 244 -3.88 32.94 3.09
N LYS A 245 -4.63 34.01 2.76
CA LYS A 245 -6.00 33.84 2.25
C LYS A 245 -6.09 33.21 0.88
N HIS A 246 -5.07 33.40 0.06
CA HIS A 246 -4.99 32.77 -1.26
C HIS A 246 -4.93 31.23 -1.19
N VAL A 247 -4.39 30.66 -0.10
CA VAL A 247 -4.39 29.20 0.13
C VAL A 247 -5.83 28.71 0.35
N VAL A 248 -6.59 29.41 1.21
CA VAL A 248 -8.01 29.12 1.45
C VAL A 248 -8.82 29.27 0.16
N ASP A 249 -8.58 30.34 -0.60
CA ASP A 249 -9.21 30.56 -1.91
C ASP A 249 -8.92 29.38 -2.87
N SER A 250 -7.66 28.95 -2.97
CA SER A 250 -7.24 27.85 -3.87
C SER A 250 -7.90 26.51 -3.52
N GLU A 251 -8.05 26.19 -2.23
CA GLU A 251 -8.72 24.96 -1.80
C GLU A 251 -10.23 25.01 -2.05
N VAL A 252 -10.88 26.16 -1.81
CA VAL A 252 -12.32 26.31 -2.06
C VAL A 252 -12.63 26.33 -3.57
N GLU A 253 -11.75 26.87 -4.40
CA GLU A 253 -11.88 26.79 -5.86
C GLU A 253 -12.00 25.35 -6.37
N ILE A 254 -11.36 24.38 -5.70
CA ILE A 254 -11.51 22.95 -6.04
C ILE A 254 -12.96 22.51 -5.77
N ILE A 255 -13.52 22.89 -4.63
CA ILE A 255 -14.92 22.58 -4.25
C ILE A 255 -15.90 23.25 -5.21
N GLU A 256 -15.61 24.48 -5.65
CA GLU A 256 -16.38 25.17 -6.69
C GLU A 256 -16.30 24.45 -8.04
N LYS A 257 -15.10 24.03 -8.46
CA LYS A 257 -14.86 23.26 -9.70
C LYS A 257 -15.53 21.87 -9.68
N MET A 258 -15.77 21.30 -8.51
CA MET A 258 -16.61 20.10 -8.36
C MET A 258 -18.08 20.36 -8.73
N GLY A 259 -18.53 21.61 -8.76
CA GLY A 259 -19.89 22.03 -9.08
C GLY A 259 -20.76 22.34 -7.87
N VAL A 260 -20.15 22.65 -6.72
CA VAL A 260 -20.86 23.23 -5.56
C VAL A 260 -21.14 24.71 -5.86
N LYS A 261 -22.37 25.16 -5.60
CA LYS A 261 -22.72 26.59 -5.77
C LYS A 261 -22.60 27.32 -4.45
N PHE A 262 -21.98 28.49 -4.47
CA PHE A 262 -21.85 29.35 -3.31
C PHE A 262 -22.69 30.61 -3.47
N ASN A 263 -23.46 30.94 -2.43
CA ASN A 263 -24.30 32.12 -2.34
C ASN A 263 -23.86 32.94 -1.12
N TYR A 264 -23.03 33.95 -1.38
CA TYR A 264 -22.44 34.81 -0.36
C TYR A 264 -23.36 35.98 0.03
N ASN A 265 -23.10 36.57 1.19
CA ASN A 265 -23.89 37.67 1.77
C ASN A 265 -25.37 37.30 2.00
N ILE A 266 -25.65 36.05 2.39
CA ILE A 266 -26.98 35.57 2.74
C ILE A 266 -26.94 35.01 4.16
N LYS A 267 -27.62 35.69 5.09
CA LYS A 267 -27.66 35.30 6.49
C LYS A 267 -28.96 34.57 6.84
N LEU A 268 -28.82 33.35 7.36
CA LEU A 268 -29.96 32.57 7.85
C LEU A 268 -30.63 33.26 9.04
N GLY A 269 -31.96 33.35 9.00
CA GLY A 269 -32.81 34.05 9.97
C GLY A 269 -33.18 35.48 9.55
N ASP A 270 -32.34 36.13 8.74
CA ASP A 270 -32.53 37.51 8.29
C ASP A 270 -32.93 37.57 6.81
N ASP A 271 -32.09 37.02 5.92
CA ASP A 271 -32.30 37.05 4.46
C ASP A 271 -33.05 35.81 3.94
N ILE A 272 -32.86 34.67 4.62
CA ILE A 272 -33.46 33.38 4.30
C ILE A 272 -33.91 32.67 5.57
N THR A 273 -35.01 31.92 5.52
CA THR A 273 -35.55 31.20 6.70
C THR A 273 -35.18 29.72 6.68
N LEU A 274 -35.08 29.12 7.86
CA LEU A 274 -34.85 27.68 7.99
C LEU A 274 -36.02 26.87 7.38
N ASP A 275 -37.26 27.32 7.57
CA ASP A 275 -38.45 26.72 6.97
C ASP A 275 -38.37 26.72 5.43
N TYR A 276 -37.89 27.80 4.82
CA TYR A 276 -37.69 27.84 3.37
C TYR A 276 -36.68 26.79 2.92
N LEU A 277 -35.53 26.69 3.59
CA LEU A 277 -34.49 25.72 3.22
C LEU A 277 -34.98 24.28 3.40
N SER A 278 -35.61 23.97 4.54
CA SER A 278 -36.13 22.64 4.85
C SER A 278 -37.22 22.19 3.84
N ASN A 279 -38.03 23.12 3.33
CA ASN A 279 -39.08 22.77 2.35
C ASN A 279 -38.60 22.69 0.88
N ASN A 280 -37.46 23.30 0.53
CA ASN A 280 -36.98 23.38 -0.87
C ASN A 280 -35.78 22.47 -1.18
N TYR A 281 -35.15 21.90 -0.14
CA TYR A 281 -34.03 20.97 -0.26
C TYR A 281 -34.38 19.66 0.45
N ASP A 282 -33.85 18.55 -0.05
CA ASP A 282 -34.08 17.23 0.54
C ASP A 282 -33.40 17.10 1.92
N ALA A 283 -32.29 17.82 2.13
CA ALA A 283 -31.62 17.94 3.43
C ALA A 283 -30.95 19.32 3.60
N VAL A 284 -30.77 19.74 4.86
CA VAL A 284 -30.10 20.99 5.24
C VAL A 284 -29.02 20.72 6.28
N PHE A 285 -27.83 21.27 6.10
CA PHE A 285 -26.75 21.25 7.10
C PHE A 285 -26.49 22.65 7.67
N LEU A 286 -26.46 22.76 9.00
CA LEU A 286 -26.18 24.00 9.72
C LEU A 286 -24.75 23.99 10.28
N GLY A 287 -23.86 24.71 9.61
CA GLY A 287 -22.46 24.92 9.98
C GLY A 287 -22.15 26.38 10.32
N ILE A 288 -23.04 27.03 11.10
CA ILE A 288 -23.01 28.49 11.34
C ILE A 288 -21.81 28.98 12.18
N GLY A 289 -21.17 28.09 12.95
CA GLY A 289 -19.99 28.39 13.76
C GLY A 289 -20.23 29.31 14.98
N ALA A 290 -19.14 29.74 15.63
CA ALA A 290 -19.16 30.59 16.82
C ALA A 290 -18.54 31.97 16.53
N TRP A 291 -19.36 32.95 16.16
CA TRP A 291 -18.89 34.27 15.69
C TRP A 291 -18.83 35.35 16.77
N GLU A 292 -19.42 35.13 17.95
CA GLU A 292 -19.44 36.12 19.03
C GLU A 292 -18.26 35.91 20.00
N SER A 293 -17.60 37.00 20.41
CA SER A 293 -16.58 36.95 21.47
C SER A 293 -17.25 36.79 22.84
N SER A 294 -16.59 36.07 23.75
CA SER A 294 -17.04 35.97 25.15
C SER A 294 -16.68 37.24 25.93
N ASN A 295 -17.62 37.69 26.76
CA ASN A 295 -17.43 38.85 27.64
C ASN A 295 -16.44 38.54 28.77
N MET A 296 -15.61 39.52 29.12
CA MET A 296 -14.70 39.56 30.27
C MET A 296 -15.47 39.62 31.59
N ARG A 297 -16.70 40.14 31.57
CA ARG A 297 -17.57 40.32 32.75
C ARG A 297 -16.96 41.28 33.78
N CYS A 298 -16.28 42.31 33.29
CA CYS A 298 -15.76 43.42 34.10
C CYS A 298 -16.63 44.68 33.91
N ILE A 299 -16.53 45.60 34.85
CA ILE A 299 -17.21 46.90 34.75
C ILE A 299 -16.53 47.73 33.67
N GLY A 300 -17.29 48.40 32.79
CA GLY A 300 -16.74 49.28 31.75
C GLY A 300 -16.36 48.60 30.42
N GLU A 301 -16.78 47.34 30.21
CA GLU A 301 -16.49 46.55 29.01
C GLU A 301 -17.04 47.14 27.69
N ASP A 302 -18.05 48.02 27.75
CA ASP A 302 -18.65 48.69 26.59
C ASP A 302 -17.93 49.99 26.16
N ALA A 303 -16.79 50.33 26.78
CA ALA A 303 -16.05 51.56 26.46
C ALA A 303 -15.46 51.55 25.04
N ASN A 304 -15.31 52.72 24.42
CA ASN A 304 -14.63 52.84 23.13
C ASN A 304 -13.15 52.43 23.28
N GLY A 305 -12.61 51.69 22.32
CA GLY A 305 -11.26 51.12 22.42
C GLY A 305 -11.21 49.74 23.09
N VAL A 306 -12.35 49.20 23.52
CA VAL A 306 -12.49 47.79 23.90
C VAL A 306 -13.03 46.99 22.70
N PHE A 307 -12.34 45.92 22.33
CA PHE A 307 -12.71 45.06 21.21
C PHE A 307 -12.86 43.60 21.64
N GLY A 308 -13.75 42.86 20.99
CA GLY A 308 -13.73 41.40 21.02
C GLY A 308 -12.66 40.88 20.05
N GLY A 309 -11.88 39.88 20.45
CA GLY A 309 -10.74 39.38 19.67
C GLY A 309 -11.11 38.89 18.27
N ILE A 310 -12.25 38.21 18.12
CA ILE A 310 -12.73 37.76 16.80
C ILE A 310 -13.23 38.92 15.95
N ASP A 311 -13.92 39.89 16.54
CA ASP A 311 -14.36 41.07 15.82
C ASP A 311 -13.16 41.89 15.34
N PHE A 312 -12.14 42.04 16.18
CA PHE A 312 -10.88 42.69 15.85
C PHE A 312 -10.18 42.02 14.67
N LEU A 313 -9.90 40.71 14.74
CA LEU A 313 -9.21 39.97 13.66
C LEU A 313 -10.02 39.97 12.36
N ARG A 314 -11.35 39.87 12.45
CA ARG A 314 -12.24 39.96 11.29
C ARG A 314 -12.13 41.33 10.61
N LYS A 315 -12.17 42.42 11.38
CA LYS A 315 -12.04 43.79 10.85
C LYS A 315 -10.70 44.01 10.14
N ILE A 316 -9.61 43.53 10.75
CA ILE A 316 -8.28 43.58 10.11
C ILE A 316 -8.28 42.79 8.80
N THR A 317 -8.86 41.59 8.77
CA THR A 317 -8.96 40.77 7.55
C THR A 317 -9.78 41.44 6.45
N LEU A 318 -10.82 42.19 6.82
CA LEU A 318 -11.67 42.93 5.89
C LEU A 318 -11.05 44.27 5.44
N ASN A 319 -9.85 44.61 5.93
CA ASN A 319 -9.20 45.91 5.75
C ASN A 319 -10.08 47.08 6.22
N GLU A 320 -10.85 46.88 7.29
CA GLU A 320 -11.59 47.95 7.95
C GLU A 320 -10.63 48.81 8.78
N ASP A 321 -10.95 50.10 8.94
CA ASP A 321 -10.14 51.02 9.74
C ASP A 321 -10.29 50.71 11.24
N VAL A 322 -9.26 50.10 11.83
CA VAL A 322 -9.18 49.80 13.26
C VAL A 322 -8.07 50.62 13.88
N LYS A 323 -8.45 51.56 14.75
CA LYS A 323 -7.49 52.36 15.51
C LYS A 323 -6.98 51.57 16.70
N VAL A 324 -5.73 51.10 16.61
CA VAL A 324 -5.00 50.48 17.72
C VAL A 324 -4.06 51.51 18.32
N GLY A 325 -4.09 51.67 19.64
CA GLY A 325 -3.23 52.61 20.35
C GLY A 325 -1.78 52.14 20.51
N GLU A 326 -0.98 52.93 21.23
CA GLU A 326 0.44 52.60 21.47
C GLU A 326 0.58 51.54 22.58
N LYS A 327 -0.32 51.55 23.58
CA LYS A 327 -0.35 50.60 24.71
C LYS A 327 -1.60 49.70 24.66
N VAL A 328 -1.41 48.41 24.38
CA VAL A 328 -2.50 47.43 24.19
C VAL A 328 -2.51 46.37 25.30
N LEU A 329 -3.70 46.11 25.87
CA LEU A 329 -3.93 44.95 26.75
C LEU A 329 -4.77 43.88 26.04
N VAL A 330 -4.22 42.68 25.91
CA VAL A 330 -4.94 41.51 25.39
C VAL A 330 -5.31 40.60 26.55
N VAL A 331 -6.59 40.30 26.73
CA VAL A 331 -7.05 39.44 27.84
C VAL A 331 -7.37 38.05 27.30
N GLY A 332 -6.61 37.04 27.72
CA GLY A 332 -6.80 35.66 27.25
C GLY A 332 -5.51 34.85 27.30
N GLY A 333 -5.58 33.57 26.94
CA GLY A 333 -4.39 32.70 26.91
C GLY A 333 -4.39 31.61 25.85
N GLY A 334 -5.40 31.58 24.96
CA GLY A 334 -5.47 30.64 23.84
C GLY A 334 -4.86 31.20 22.55
N ASN A 335 -4.89 30.41 21.47
CA ASN A 335 -4.32 30.81 20.17
C ASN A 335 -4.89 32.14 19.63
N THR A 336 -6.18 32.40 19.81
CA THR A 336 -6.77 33.71 19.44
C THR A 336 -6.10 34.88 20.18
N ALA A 337 -5.70 34.71 21.44
CA ALA A 337 -5.01 35.75 22.18
C ALA A 337 -3.60 36.00 21.62
N MET A 338 -2.90 34.94 21.19
CA MET A 338 -1.61 35.06 20.50
C MET A 338 -1.79 35.79 19.17
N ASP A 339 -2.75 35.36 18.35
CA ASP A 339 -3.04 35.95 17.05
C ASP A 339 -3.39 37.45 17.15
N VAL A 340 -4.21 37.83 18.13
CA VAL A 340 -4.53 39.23 18.43
C VAL A 340 -3.28 40.01 18.83
N ALA A 341 -2.51 39.50 19.79
CA ALA A 341 -1.35 40.20 20.33
C ALA A 341 -0.26 40.43 19.26
N ARG A 342 0.07 39.38 18.50
CA ARG A 342 1.03 39.40 17.40
C ARG A 342 0.58 40.29 16.24
N THR A 343 -0.73 40.38 16.00
CA THR A 343 -1.32 41.33 15.04
C THR A 343 -1.15 42.77 15.52
N CYS A 344 -1.36 43.07 16.81
CA CYS A 344 -1.15 44.42 17.35
C CYS A 344 0.30 44.88 17.22
N ILE A 345 1.27 43.98 17.46
CA ILE A 345 2.70 44.26 17.25
C ILE A 345 2.95 44.65 15.79
N ARG A 346 2.40 43.90 14.83
CA ARG A 346 2.53 44.17 13.39
C ARG A 346 1.86 45.46 12.93
N LEU A 347 0.83 45.92 13.63
CA LEU A 347 0.18 47.20 13.39
C LEU A 347 0.94 48.39 14.01
N GLY A 348 2.06 48.13 14.70
CA GLY A 348 2.97 49.16 15.20
C GLY A 348 2.72 49.59 16.65
N SER A 349 1.95 48.83 17.44
CA SER A 349 1.82 49.10 18.88
C SER A 349 3.17 48.98 19.58
N LYS A 350 3.53 49.99 20.39
CA LYS A 350 4.83 50.07 21.07
C LYS A 350 4.94 49.13 22.25
N GLU A 351 3.83 48.91 22.95
CA GLU A 351 3.74 48.04 24.12
C GLU A 351 2.47 47.20 24.03
N VAL A 352 2.63 45.88 23.91
CA VAL A 352 1.52 44.92 23.93
C VAL A 352 1.73 44.02 25.14
N ARG A 353 0.75 43.99 26.05
CA ARG A 353 0.73 43.08 27.20
C ARG A 353 -0.41 42.09 27.09
N LEU A 354 -0.14 40.83 27.41
CA LEU A 354 -1.15 39.79 27.50
C LEU A 354 -1.43 39.46 28.96
N LEU A 355 -2.68 39.64 29.37
CA LEU A 355 -3.17 39.33 30.71
C LEU A 355 -3.77 37.94 30.73
N TYR A 356 -3.23 37.06 31.57
CA TYR A 356 -3.76 35.71 31.77
C TYR A 356 -3.96 35.39 33.25
N ARG A 357 -5.11 34.80 33.58
CA ARG A 357 -5.51 34.52 34.97
C ARG A 357 -4.81 33.33 35.62
N ARG A 358 -4.01 32.57 34.86
CA ARG A 358 -3.19 31.45 35.36
C ARG A 358 -1.72 31.66 34.97
N THR A 359 -0.88 30.65 35.15
CA THR A 359 0.53 30.70 34.73
C THR A 359 0.68 30.21 33.28
N GLU A 360 1.89 30.33 32.74
CA GLU A 360 2.23 29.85 31.40
C GLU A 360 1.95 28.35 31.22
N GLU A 361 2.17 27.53 32.25
CA GLU A 361 1.98 26.08 32.19
C GLU A 361 0.53 25.69 31.90
N GLU A 362 -0.44 26.52 32.32
CA GLU A 362 -1.86 26.28 32.06
C GLU A 362 -2.42 27.05 30.86
N MET A 363 -1.57 27.68 30.03
CA MET A 363 -2.02 28.36 28.81
C MET A 363 -2.55 27.35 27.77
N PRO A 364 -3.75 27.58 27.18
CA PRO A 364 -4.26 26.75 26.10
C PRO A 364 -3.58 26.96 24.74
N ALA A 365 -2.78 28.02 24.56
CA ALA A 365 -2.07 28.27 23.31
C ALA A 365 -0.93 27.29 23.10
N GLU A 366 -0.60 27.03 21.84
CA GLU A 366 0.54 26.16 21.50
C GLU A 366 1.86 26.76 21.99
N LYS A 367 2.77 25.90 22.49
CA LYS A 367 4.06 26.36 23.04
C LYS A 367 4.88 27.16 22.03
N VAL A 368 4.82 26.78 20.76
CA VAL A 368 5.50 27.49 19.67
C VAL A 368 4.94 28.91 19.50
N GLU A 369 3.63 29.09 19.55
CA GLU A 369 2.97 30.40 19.44
C GLU A 369 3.36 31.32 20.61
N ILE A 370 3.46 30.77 21.83
CA ILE A 370 3.90 31.51 23.02
C ILE A 370 5.37 31.94 22.86
N HIS A 371 6.24 31.03 22.42
CA HIS A 371 7.66 31.31 22.22
C HIS A 371 7.87 32.39 21.16
N GLU A 372 7.24 32.23 20.00
CA GLU A 372 7.29 33.18 18.91
C GLU A 372 6.78 34.57 19.32
N ALA A 373 5.69 34.64 20.09
CA ALA A 373 5.16 35.91 20.57
C ALA A 373 6.13 36.62 21.55
N LYS A 374 6.85 35.87 22.39
CA LYS A 374 7.91 36.43 23.27
C LYS A 374 9.07 37.00 22.46
N GLU A 375 9.55 36.27 21.45
CA GLU A 375 10.57 36.80 20.54
C GLU A 375 10.08 38.04 19.80
N GLU A 376 8.78 38.09 19.50
CA GLU A 376 8.14 39.23 18.88
C GLU A 376 8.03 40.47 19.81
N GLY A 377 8.26 40.30 21.12
CA GLY A 377 8.25 41.38 22.12
C GLY A 377 6.96 41.47 22.94
N LEU A 378 6.09 40.46 22.90
CA LEU A 378 4.90 40.39 23.74
C LEU A 378 5.27 40.25 25.22
N ILE A 379 4.71 41.10 26.06
CA ILE A 379 4.88 41.05 27.52
C ILE A 379 3.77 40.19 28.12
N PHE A 380 4.13 39.15 28.87
CA PHE A 380 3.15 38.27 29.52
C PHE A 380 2.97 38.66 30.99
N GLU A 381 1.72 38.88 31.38
CA GLU A 381 1.31 39.24 32.73
C GLU A 381 0.37 38.16 33.27
N PHE A 382 0.94 37.26 34.06
CA PHE A 382 0.25 36.09 34.60
C PHE A 382 -0.45 36.36 35.91
N LEU A 383 -1.36 35.46 36.29
CA LEU A 383 -2.12 35.51 37.53
C LEU A 383 -2.90 36.83 37.70
N LEU A 384 -3.49 37.33 36.62
CA LEU A 384 -4.31 38.54 36.63
C LEU A 384 -5.64 38.30 35.94
N SER A 385 -6.72 38.80 36.55
CA SER A 385 -8.04 38.83 35.93
C SER A 385 -8.59 40.25 35.94
N PRO A 386 -9.16 40.73 34.82
CA PRO A 386 -9.77 42.05 34.77
C PRO A 386 -10.96 42.15 35.73
N THR A 387 -11.13 43.30 36.38
CA THR A 387 -12.29 43.62 37.24
C THR A 387 -13.02 44.88 36.82
N GLU A 388 -12.30 45.92 36.39
CA GLU A 388 -12.88 47.21 36.02
C GLU A 388 -12.02 47.91 34.96
N ILE A 389 -12.66 48.55 33.98
CA ILE A 389 -12.06 49.36 32.93
C ILE A 389 -12.45 50.82 33.19
N PHE A 390 -11.45 51.68 33.34
CA PHE A 390 -11.65 53.11 33.46
C PHE A 390 -11.60 53.76 32.07
N SER A 391 -12.47 54.75 31.87
CA SER A 391 -12.55 55.50 30.63
C SER A 391 -12.42 57.00 30.85
N THR A 392 -11.78 57.67 29.91
CA THR A 392 -11.69 59.13 29.80
C THR A 392 -12.39 59.54 28.50
N ASP A 393 -13.37 60.45 28.58
CA ASP A 393 -14.20 60.88 27.43
C ASP A 393 -14.85 59.72 26.66
N GLY A 394 -15.17 58.62 27.36
CA GLY A 394 -15.80 57.42 26.80
C GLY A 394 -14.85 56.46 26.09
N ALA A 395 -13.55 56.73 26.07
CA ALA A 395 -12.50 55.84 25.56
C ALA A 395 -11.73 55.19 26.72
N ALA A 396 -11.33 53.92 26.57
CA ALA A 396 -10.54 53.20 27.56
C ALA A 396 -9.22 53.94 27.86
N SER A 397 -8.88 54.08 29.15
CA SER A 397 -7.64 54.74 29.60
C SER A 397 -6.80 53.89 30.56
N SER A 398 -7.45 53.01 31.35
CA SER A 398 -6.74 52.04 32.19
C SER A 398 -7.63 50.84 32.53
N MET A 399 -7.00 49.73 32.92
CA MET A 399 -7.69 48.53 33.39
C MET A 399 -7.17 48.11 34.76
N LYS A 400 -8.09 47.93 35.70
CA LYS A 400 -7.83 47.33 37.01
C LYS A 400 -7.98 45.82 36.95
N CYS A 401 -6.97 45.13 37.45
CA CYS A 401 -6.89 43.69 37.49
C CYS A 401 -6.71 43.19 38.93
N GLN A 402 -7.44 42.12 39.26
CA GLN A 402 -7.29 41.38 40.51
C GLN A 402 -6.13 40.38 40.38
N LYS A 403 -5.20 40.38 41.35
CA LYS A 403 -4.19 39.34 41.43
C LYS A 403 -4.79 38.00 41.83
N MET A 404 -4.30 36.95 41.20
CA MET A 404 -4.73 35.57 41.38
C MET A 404 -3.62 34.73 42.00
N LYS A 405 -4.01 33.62 42.61
CA LYS A 405 -3.14 32.50 42.97
C LYS A 405 -3.72 31.21 42.38
N LEU A 406 -2.90 30.18 42.21
CA LEU A 406 -3.38 28.88 41.76
C LEU A 406 -3.91 28.07 42.96
N GLY A 407 -5.18 27.70 42.90
CA GLY A 407 -5.81 26.71 43.77
C GLY A 407 -5.62 25.28 43.26
N GLU A 408 -6.52 24.39 43.66
CA GLU A 408 -6.53 22.99 43.24
C GLU A 408 -6.87 22.83 41.74
N PRO A 409 -6.38 21.75 41.08
CA PRO A 409 -6.80 21.36 39.75
C PRO A 409 -8.32 21.24 39.59
N ASP A 410 -8.85 21.71 38.46
CA ASP A 410 -10.21 21.45 38.02
C ASP A 410 -10.34 20.06 37.36
N ALA A 411 -11.54 19.71 36.89
CA ALA A 411 -11.81 18.41 36.25
C ALA A 411 -11.02 18.20 34.94
N SER A 412 -10.46 19.27 34.35
CA SER A 412 -9.56 19.19 33.20
C SER A 412 -8.08 19.07 33.60
N GLY A 413 -7.78 18.95 34.90
CA GLY A 413 -6.42 18.92 35.44
C GLY A 413 -5.76 20.29 35.57
N ARG A 414 -6.40 21.37 35.11
CA ARG A 414 -5.85 22.73 35.17
C ARG A 414 -6.12 23.38 36.51
N ARG A 415 -5.12 24.00 37.12
CA ARG A 415 -5.30 24.67 38.41
C ARG A 415 -6.30 25.82 38.33
N ARG A 416 -7.19 25.91 39.32
CA ARG A 416 -8.21 26.97 39.38
C ARG A 416 -7.56 28.30 39.78
N PRO A 417 -7.87 29.41 39.10
CA PRO A 417 -7.45 30.73 39.56
C PRO A 417 -8.33 31.16 40.75
N GLU A 418 -7.72 31.56 41.85
CA GLU A 418 -8.37 32.08 43.06
C GLU A 418 -7.91 33.52 43.33
N PRO A 419 -8.81 34.45 43.65
CA PRO A 419 -8.44 35.83 43.94
C PRO A 419 -7.61 35.94 45.24
N ILE A 420 -6.61 36.82 45.22
CA ILE A 420 -5.90 37.27 46.42
C ILE A 420 -6.62 38.52 46.95
N GLU A 421 -7.46 38.35 47.97
CA GLU A 421 -8.29 39.41 48.52
C GLU A 421 -7.52 40.72 48.78
N GLY A 422 -8.01 41.82 48.22
CA GLY A 422 -7.45 43.17 48.38
C GLY A 422 -6.25 43.52 47.48
N GLU A 423 -5.68 42.58 46.72
CA GLU A 423 -4.54 42.85 45.84
C GLU A 423 -4.95 43.16 44.39
N PHE A 424 -4.84 44.43 44.01
CA PHE A 424 -5.12 44.91 42.65
C PHE A 424 -3.87 45.52 42.00
N VAL A 425 -3.82 45.44 40.67
CA VAL A 425 -2.83 46.12 39.83
C VAL A 425 -3.59 46.88 38.75
N GLU A 426 -3.15 48.09 38.41
CA GLU A 426 -3.73 48.90 37.35
C GLU A 426 -2.73 49.06 36.21
N PHE A 427 -3.21 48.92 34.98
CA PHE A 427 -2.44 49.09 33.75
C PHE A 427 -3.03 50.23 32.93
N GLU A 428 -2.20 51.21 32.59
CA GLU A 428 -2.56 52.26 31.64
C GLU A 428 -2.61 51.67 30.21
N THR A 429 -3.67 51.96 29.47
CA THR A 429 -3.86 51.40 28.13
C THR A 429 -4.79 52.24 27.28
N ASP A 430 -4.53 52.25 25.98
CA ASP A 430 -5.35 52.92 24.97
C ASP A 430 -6.33 51.96 24.29
N THR A 431 -6.08 50.65 24.37
CA THR A 431 -6.81 49.62 23.63
C THR A 431 -6.83 48.31 24.39
N ILE A 432 -8.02 47.75 24.59
CA ILE A 432 -8.23 46.50 25.30
C ILE A 432 -8.88 45.50 24.34
N ILE A 433 -8.37 44.27 24.26
CA ILE A 433 -8.93 43.24 23.39
C ILE A 433 -9.24 41.97 24.21
N SER A 434 -10.52 41.60 24.28
CA SER A 434 -11.00 40.39 24.95
C SER A 434 -10.87 39.17 24.03
N ALA A 435 -9.96 38.25 24.36
CA ALA A 435 -9.71 36.99 23.66
C ALA A 435 -9.93 35.78 24.59
N ILE A 436 -11.02 35.79 25.36
CA ILE A 436 -11.32 34.80 26.41
C ILE A 436 -12.12 33.59 25.89
N GLY A 437 -12.64 33.64 24.67
CA GLY A 437 -13.35 32.54 24.03
C GLY A 437 -14.40 33.02 23.04
N GLN A 438 -15.08 32.07 22.41
CA GLN A 438 -16.14 32.33 21.43
C GLN A 438 -17.48 31.76 21.93
N LYS A 439 -18.58 32.21 21.33
CA LYS A 439 -19.93 31.74 21.64
C LYS A 439 -20.73 31.52 20.36
N VAL A 440 -21.51 30.45 20.34
CA VAL A 440 -22.51 30.20 19.29
C VAL A 440 -23.73 31.08 19.55
N THR A 441 -24.21 31.70 18.48
CA THR A 441 -25.42 32.51 18.48
C THR A 441 -26.30 32.06 17.33
N ILE A 442 -27.55 31.70 17.61
CA ILE A 442 -28.52 31.32 16.58
C ILE A 442 -29.25 32.54 15.99
N GLY A 443 -28.99 33.75 16.50
CA GLY A 443 -29.61 34.99 16.02
C GLY A 443 -31.13 34.88 15.89
N ASN A 444 -31.64 35.20 14.69
CA ASN A 444 -33.07 35.20 14.36
C ASN A 444 -33.59 33.85 13.80
N ILE A 445 -32.80 32.78 13.89
CA ILE A 445 -33.22 31.45 13.43
C ILE A 445 -34.33 30.92 14.36
N LYS A 446 -35.49 30.59 13.77
CA LYS A 446 -36.67 30.09 14.51
C LYS A 446 -36.80 28.57 14.37
N GLY A 447 -37.39 27.93 15.38
CA GLY A 447 -37.79 26.52 15.33
C GLY A 447 -36.70 25.49 15.67
N ILE A 448 -35.48 25.95 16.01
CA ILE A 448 -34.35 25.10 16.37
C ILE A 448 -34.13 25.08 17.89
N ASN A 449 -33.89 23.89 18.45
CA ASN A 449 -33.54 23.73 19.86
C ASN A 449 -32.06 24.06 20.12
N THR A 450 -31.79 24.67 21.27
CA THR A 450 -30.42 25.00 21.70
C THR A 450 -30.14 24.49 23.10
N SER A 451 -28.92 24.03 23.32
CA SER A 451 -28.43 23.59 24.61
C SER A 451 -28.31 24.76 25.59
N LYS A 452 -28.05 24.47 26.86
CA LYS A 452 -27.74 25.50 27.88
C LYS A 452 -26.53 26.37 27.53
N ARG A 453 -25.66 25.92 26.61
CA ARG A 453 -24.47 26.65 26.14
C ARG A 453 -24.76 27.52 24.90
N GLY A 454 -25.97 27.44 24.34
CA GLY A 454 -26.37 28.15 23.12
C GLY A 454 -25.98 27.44 21.82
N THR A 455 -25.42 26.23 21.89
CA THR A 455 -25.16 25.37 20.72
C THR A 455 -26.45 24.71 20.23
N ILE A 456 -26.51 24.35 18.95
CA ILE A 456 -27.65 23.63 18.36
C ILE A 456 -27.69 22.20 18.93
N GLU A 457 -28.87 21.76 19.41
CA GLU A 457 -29.04 20.39 19.88
C GLU A 457 -29.17 19.42 18.71
N VAL A 458 -28.38 18.34 18.76
CA VAL A 458 -28.37 17.25 17.79
C VAL A 458 -28.31 15.90 18.49
N ASP A 459 -28.79 14.86 17.84
CA ASP A 459 -28.48 13.47 18.19
C ASP A 459 -27.01 13.16 17.88
N GLU A 460 -26.29 12.61 18.86
CA GLU A 460 -24.83 12.42 18.77
C GLU A 460 -24.40 11.42 17.69
N SER A 461 -25.27 10.46 17.34
CA SER A 461 -24.95 9.46 16.33
C SER A 461 -25.35 9.94 14.93
N THR A 462 -26.50 10.59 14.80
CA THR A 462 -27.09 10.91 13.50
C THR A 462 -26.87 12.37 13.06
N TYR A 463 -26.42 13.24 13.96
CA TYR A 463 -26.30 14.69 13.75
C TYR A 463 -27.62 15.39 13.41
N GLN A 464 -28.76 14.69 13.54
CA GLN A 464 -30.09 15.25 13.29
C GLN A 464 -30.48 16.21 14.41
N THR A 465 -31.08 17.32 14.01
CA THR A 465 -31.68 18.29 14.94
C THR A 465 -33.11 17.86 15.31
N ASN A 466 -33.87 18.73 15.98
CA ASN A 466 -35.30 18.50 16.22
C ASN A 466 -36.18 18.56 14.94
N ILE A 467 -35.60 18.87 13.77
CA ILE A 467 -36.28 18.87 12.47
C ILE A 467 -35.68 17.76 11.60
N GLU A 468 -36.53 16.87 11.08
CA GLU A 468 -36.14 15.59 10.47
C GLU A 468 -35.05 15.69 9.39
N ASN A 469 -35.18 16.65 8.46
CA ASN A 469 -34.24 16.83 7.35
C ASN A 469 -33.14 17.87 7.61
N VAL A 470 -32.98 18.33 8.86
CA VAL A 470 -32.00 19.35 9.25
C VAL A 470 -30.96 18.75 10.20
N PHE A 471 -29.70 18.92 9.82
CA PHE A 471 -28.53 18.39 10.52
C PHE A 471 -27.62 19.55 10.94
N SER A 472 -26.80 19.37 11.97
CA SER A 472 -25.81 20.36 12.41
C SER A 472 -24.52 19.68 12.86
N GLY A 473 -23.38 20.35 12.68
CA GLY A 473 -22.08 19.79 13.03
C GLY A 473 -20.98 20.85 13.19
N GLY A 474 -19.89 20.47 13.84
CA GLY A 474 -18.77 21.37 14.15
C GLY A 474 -19.15 22.37 15.23
N ASP A 475 -18.51 23.54 15.24
CA ASP A 475 -18.64 24.50 16.34
C ASP A 475 -20.09 24.93 16.64
N ALA A 476 -21.01 24.81 15.68
CA ALA A 476 -22.43 25.11 15.87
C ALA A 476 -23.13 24.15 16.86
N SER A 477 -22.79 22.87 16.86
CA SER A 477 -23.34 21.84 17.77
C SER A 477 -22.40 21.55 18.93
N ASP A 478 -21.10 21.47 18.65
CA ASP A 478 -20.09 20.94 19.56
C ASP A 478 -19.54 22.07 20.48
N GLY A 479 -19.72 23.32 20.05
CA GLY A 479 -19.12 24.51 20.65
C GLY A 479 -17.73 24.83 20.06
N PRO A 480 -17.16 25.99 20.41
CA PRO A 480 -15.90 26.45 19.82
C PRO A 480 -14.76 25.46 20.03
N GLY A 481 -14.11 25.07 18.93
CA GLY A 481 -13.07 24.04 18.93
C GLY A 481 -11.92 24.35 17.99
N ILE A 482 -11.29 23.28 17.49
CA ILE A 482 -10.18 23.35 16.54
C ILE A 482 -10.70 23.05 15.14
N ALA A 483 -10.13 23.66 14.10
CA ALA A 483 -10.66 23.58 12.74
C ALA A 483 -10.79 22.14 12.20
N ILE A 484 -9.85 21.25 12.54
CA ILE A 484 -9.91 19.82 12.17
C ILE A 484 -11.10 19.09 12.84
N GLY A 485 -11.51 19.49 14.04
CA GLY A 485 -12.71 18.98 14.72
C GLY A 485 -13.98 19.42 14.01
N ALA A 486 -14.06 20.68 13.60
CA ALA A 486 -15.18 21.17 12.79
C ALA A 486 -15.30 20.42 11.44
N ILE A 487 -14.18 20.12 10.79
CA ILE A 487 -14.14 19.29 9.58
C ILE A 487 -14.66 17.88 9.85
N ALA A 488 -14.25 17.27 10.97
CA ALA A 488 -14.75 15.95 11.38
C ALA A 488 -16.27 15.94 11.56
N GLY A 489 -16.83 16.95 12.24
CA GLY A 489 -18.27 17.10 12.40
C GLY A 489 -19.01 17.26 11.07
N GLY A 490 -18.49 18.09 10.16
CA GLY A 490 -19.06 18.25 8.82
C GLY A 490 -19.00 16.98 7.97
N LYS A 491 -17.88 16.25 8.02
CA LYS A 491 -17.69 14.97 7.34
C LYS A 491 -18.66 13.90 7.85
N ASN A 492 -18.73 13.73 9.17
CA ASN A 492 -19.57 12.71 9.78
C ASN A 492 -21.06 12.99 9.51
N ALA A 493 -21.48 14.25 9.64
CA ALA A 493 -22.84 14.66 9.29
C ALA A 493 -23.14 14.41 7.80
N ALA A 494 -22.24 14.76 6.88
CA ALA A 494 -22.41 14.46 5.45
C ALA A 494 -22.58 12.97 5.16
N ARG A 495 -21.87 12.09 5.88
CA ARG A 495 -22.03 10.64 5.74
C ARG A 495 -23.43 10.18 6.17
N VAL A 496 -23.94 10.67 7.29
CA VAL A 496 -25.30 10.34 7.76
C VAL A 496 -26.36 10.92 6.82
N MET A 497 -26.21 12.18 6.42
CA MET A 497 -27.09 12.85 5.45
C MET A 497 -27.17 12.08 4.13
N HIS A 498 -26.04 11.55 3.64
CA HIS A 498 -26.03 10.73 2.44
C HIS A 498 -26.91 9.48 2.58
N THR A 499 -26.76 8.72 3.68
CA THR A 499 -27.61 7.55 3.91
C THR A 499 -29.08 7.95 4.04
N TYR A 500 -29.35 9.04 4.77
CA TYR A 500 -30.72 9.58 4.94
C TYR A 500 -31.37 9.86 3.59
N LEU A 501 -30.62 10.44 2.65
CA LEU A 501 -31.08 10.73 1.28
C LEU A 501 -31.28 9.47 0.43
N GLU A 502 -30.64 8.35 0.78
CA GLU A 502 -30.87 7.02 0.19
C GLU A 502 -32.08 6.29 0.80
N GLY A 503 -32.62 6.80 1.91
CA GLY A 503 -33.82 6.26 2.58
C GLY A 503 -33.54 5.47 3.86
N GLU A 504 -32.30 5.44 4.34
CA GLU A 504 -31.90 4.77 5.59
C GLU A 504 -31.10 5.73 6.48
N ILE A 505 -31.16 5.62 7.82
CA ILE A 505 -30.31 6.45 8.69
C ILE A 505 -29.29 5.54 9.36
N VAL A 506 -28.04 5.60 8.87
CA VAL A 506 -26.92 4.87 9.48
C VAL A 506 -26.12 5.84 10.34
N GLY A 507 -26.31 5.73 11.65
CA GLY A 507 -25.61 6.56 12.64
C GLY A 507 -24.09 6.42 12.57
N HIS A 508 -23.40 7.46 13.03
CA HIS A 508 -21.97 7.43 13.28
C HIS A 508 -21.66 6.64 14.56
N SER A 509 -20.64 5.78 14.47
CA SER A 509 -20.12 4.98 15.57
C SER A 509 -18.61 4.81 15.40
N GLU A 510 -17.88 4.87 16.50
CA GLU A 510 -16.45 4.58 16.52
C GLU A 510 -16.21 3.06 16.41
N PRO A 511 -15.27 2.60 15.57
CA PRO A 511 -14.99 1.18 15.42
C PRO A 511 -14.29 0.62 16.66
N ARG A 512 -14.71 -0.57 17.12
CA ARG A 512 -13.97 -1.32 18.15
C ARG A 512 -12.68 -1.86 17.55
N ILE A 513 -11.56 -1.54 18.18
CA ILE A 513 -10.21 -1.93 17.75
C ILE A 513 -9.36 -2.37 18.95
N VAL A 514 -8.23 -3.02 18.66
CA VAL A 514 -7.17 -3.27 19.64
C VAL A 514 -6.14 -2.15 19.56
N SER A 515 -5.68 -1.65 20.71
CA SER A 515 -4.66 -0.61 20.82
C SER A 515 -3.74 -0.87 22.00
N ARG A 516 -2.43 -0.65 21.81
CA ARG A 516 -1.39 -0.76 22.83
C ARG A 516 -1.19 0.59 23.53
N LYS A 517 -1.14 0.54 24.85
CA LYS A 517 -0.91 1.72 25.71
C LYS A 517 0.36 1.60 26.56
N ASP A 518 1.04 0.44 26.52
CA ASP A 518 2.16 0.10 27.41
C ASP A 518 3.52 0.02 26.69
N MET A 519 3.66 0.75 25.58
CA MET A 519 4.91 0.80 24.80
C MET A 519 6.01 1.57 25.54
N THR A 520 7.24 1.09 25.46
CA THR A 520 8.43 1.69 26.08
C THR A 520 9.60 1.76 25.10
N ILE A 521 10.71 2.38 25.50
CA ILE A 521 11.93 2.41 24.68
C ILE A 521 12.45 1.00 24.33
N LYS A 522 12.19 -0.02 25.16
CA LYS A 522 12.60 -1.42 24.93
C LYS A 522 11.88 -2.06 23.75
N ASP A 523 10.76 -1.50 23.32
CA ASP A 523 9.96 -1.97 22.18
C ASP A 523 10.55 -1.57 20.83
N TYR A 524 11.56 -0.68 20.81
CA TYR A 524 12.18 -0.17 19.59
C TYR A 524 13.71 -0.41 19.59
N PRO A 525 14.17 -1.67 19.68
CA PRO A 525 15.59 -1.96 19.64
C PRO A 525 16.18 -1.62 18.26
N GLY A 526 17.36 -1.01 18.23
CA GLY A 526 18.09 -0.75 16.97
C GLY A 526 17.58 0.43 16.13
N ILE A 527 16.50 1.11 16.55
CA ILE A 527 16.03 2.33 15.86
C ILE A 527 17.00 3.48 16.13
N GLN A 528 17.47 4.12 15.06
CA GLN A 528 18.36 5.27 15.14
C GLN A 528 17.60 6.52 15.61
N ILE A 529 18.25 7.30 16.48
CA ILE A 529 17.79 8.61 16.97
C ILE A 529 18.27 9.66 15.97
N GLU A 530 17.33 10.44 15.43
CA GLU A 530 17.56 11.49 14.45
C GLU A 530 16.78 12.75 14.82
N PRO A 531 17.41 13.94 14.84
CA PRO A 531 16.72 15.17 15.21
C PRO A 531 15.56 15.46 14.25
N ARG A 532 14.47 16.03 14.79
CA ARG A 532 13.35 16.53 13.98
C ARG A 532 13.85 17.57 12.99
N VAL A 533 13.43 17.45 11.73
CA VAL A 533 13.69 18.48 10.73
C VAL A 533 13.04 19.77 11.21
N GLN A 534 13.87 20.79 11.43
CA GLN A 534 13.42 22.08 11.92
C GLN A 534 12.71 22.83 10.80
N ASN A 535 11.53 23.37 11.08
CA ASN A 535 10.86 24.21 10.10
C ASN A 535 11.65 25.51 9.89
N ASN A 536 11.69 26.01 8.66
CA ASN A 536 12.28 27.32 8.39
C ASN A 536 11.28 28.43 8.77
N ILE A 537 11.63 29.21 9.79
CA ILE A 537 10.80 30.28 10.34
C ILE A 537 11.53 31.61 10.15
N LEU A 538 10.82 32.63 9.68
CA LEU A 538 11.38 33.97 9.54
C LEU A 538 11.83 34.56 10.89
N SER A 539 12.93 35.32 10.89
CA SER A 539 13.43 35.96 12.11
C SER A 539 12.40 36.91 12.74
N SER A 540 12.46 37.10 14.05
CA SER A 540 11.52 38.00 14.76
C SER A 540 11.57 39.44 14.22
N ASP A 541 12.73 39.93 13.79
CA ASP A 541 12.88 41.26 13.18
C ASP A 541 12.12 41.42 11.86
N ILE A 542 11.98 40.34 11.09
CA ILE A 542 11.16 40.33 9.87
C ILE A 542 9.69 40.19 10.24
N ARG A 543 9.35 39.23 11.11
CA ARG A 543 7.96 38.89 11.49
C ARG A 543 7.19 40.08 12.07
N LYS A 544 7.84 40.94 12.87
CA LYS A 544 7.19 42.11 13.52
C LYS A 544 6.69 43.17 12.54
N ASN A 545 7.24 43.24 11.33
CA ASN A 545 7.08 44.40 10.45
C ASN A 545 6.19 44.14 9.23
N ASN A 546 5.63 42.94 9.10
CA ASN A 546 4.77 42.59 7.97
C ASN A 546 3.84 41.41 8.29
N PHE A 547 2.94 41.12 7.35
CA PHE A 547 2.00 40.00 7.40
C PHE A 547 2.38 38.85 6.45
N GLN A 548 3.65 38.77 6.03
CA GLN A 548 4.12 37.64 5.22
C GLN A 548 4.02 36.34 6.02
N MET A 549 3.82 35.23 5.31
CA MET A 549 3.77 33.90 5.91
C MET A 549 5.07 33.65 6.69
N VAL A 550 4.94 33.31 7.98
CA VAL A 550 6.12 33.21 8.87
C VAL A 550 6.81 31.86 8.79
N LEU A 551 6.07 30.82 8.42
CA LEU A 551 6.49 29.43 8.37
C LEU A 551 6.59 28.99 6.91
N GLU A 552 7.77 28.61 6.46
CA GLU A 552 7.97 28.10 5.11
C GLU A 552 7.63 26.62 5.02
N THR A 553 7.23 26.20 3.82
CA THR A 553 6.98 24.80 3.49
C THR A 553 8.32 24.06 3.36
N LEU A 554 8.39 22.82 3.86
CA LEU A 554 9.60 21.99 3.74
C LEU A 554 9.97 21.79 2.27
N SER A 555 11.27 21.68 1.99
CA SER A 555 11.74 21.14 0.72
C SER A 555 11.42 19.65 0.59
N GLU A 556 11.52 19.11 -0.64
CA GLU A 556 11.26 17.70 -0.90
C GLU A 556 12.19 16.77 -0.11
N GLU A 557 13.49 17.07 -0.07
CA GLU A 557 14.48 16.31 0.70
C GLU A 557 14.18 16.33 2.21
N GLU A 558 13.80 17.50 2.74
CA GLU A 558 13.43 17.66 4.14
C GLU A 558 12.15 16.91 4.49
N ALA A 559 11.14 16.94 3.62
CA ALA A 559 9.88 16.23 3.81
C ALA A 559 10.06 14.71 3.77
N ILE A 560 10.85 14.18 2.83
CA ILE A 560 11.20 12.74 2.78
C ILE A 560 11.95 12.35 4.05
N LYS A 561 12.96 13.12 4.44
CA LYS A 561 13.77 12.86 5.63
C LYS A 561 12.93 12.84 6.90
N GLU A 562 12.06 13.83 7.09
CA GLU A 562 11.18 13.88 8.27
C GLU A 562 10.16 12.73 8.26
N ALA A 563 9.62 12.37 7.10
CA ALA A 563 8.71 11.25 6.95
C ALA A 563 9.37 9.88 7.20
N ALA A 564 10.64 9.74 6.82
CA ALA A 564 11.45 8.53 7.02
C ALA A 564 11.65 8.19 8.50
N ARG A 565 11.55 9.17 9.42
CA ARG A 565 11.62 8.95 10.87
C ARG A 565 10.42 8.20 11.47
N CYS A 566 9.27 8.14 10.79
CA CYS A 566 8.06 7.49 11.29
C CYS A 566 8.30 6.00 11.66
N LEU A 567 7.76 5.54 12.79
CA LEU A 567 7.97 4.17 13.33
C LEU A 567 6.99 3.12 12.81
N GLU A 568 6.03 3.48 11.94
CA GLU A 568 5.07 2.52 11.34
C GLU A 568 4.26 1.72 12.38
N CYS A 569 3.89 2.36 13.49
CA CYS A 569 3.45 1.67 14.70
C CYS A 569 2.04 1.03 14.64
N GLY A 570 1.22 1.35 13.63
CA GLY A 570 -0.06 0.72 13.34
C GLY A 570 0.05 -0.56 12.50
N CYS A 571 -0.99 -1.39 12.49
CA CYS A 571 -1.00 -2.65 11.75
C CYS A 571 -0.88 -2.43 10.23
N LYS A 572 0.15 -3.02 9.64
CA LYS A 572 0.42 -3.00 8.19
C LYS A 572 -0.65 -3.80 7.40
N ASP A 573 -1.30 -4.77 8.04
CA ASP A 573 -2.33 -5.65 7.46
C ASP A 573 -3.77 -5.10 7.65
N GLN A 574 -3.94 -3.84 8.03
CA GLN A 574 -5.25 -3.27 8.43
C GLN A 574 -6.39 -3.52 7.41
N PHE A 575 -6.08 -3.54 6.12
CA PHE A 575 -7.08 -3.66 5.05
C PHE A 575 -7.47 -5.11 4.72
N GLU A 576 -6.64 -6.10 5.08
CA GLU A 576 -6.84 -7.52 4.76
C GLU A 576 -7.00 -8.41 6.00
N CYS A 577 -6.73 -7.87 7.19
CA CYS A 577 -6.84 -8.56 8.46
C CYS A 577 -8.27 -9.09 8.69
N GLN A 578 -8.42 -10.41 8.58
CA GLN A 578 -9.70 -11.10 8.77
C GLN A 578 -10.17 -10.98 10.22
N LEU A 579 -9.26 -10.97 11.19
CA LEU A 579 -9.62 -10.78 12.61
C LEU A 579 -10.27 -9.41 12.84
N LEU A 580 -9.69 -8.34 12.30
CA LEU A 580 -10.24 -6.98 12.44
C LEU A 580 -11.62 -6.86 11.79
N THR A 581 -11.80 -7.48 10.62
CA THR A 581 -13.10 -7.55 9.94
C THR A 581 -14.16 -8.21 10.81
N ASN A 582 -13.83 -9.37 11.38
CA ASN A 582 -14.74 -10.09 12.29
C ASN A 582 -14.98 -9.33 13.60
N ILE A 583 -13.99 -8.63 14.17
CA ILE A 583 -14.17 -7.79 15.37
C ILE A 583 -15.23 -6.71 15.11
N LYS A 584 -15.18 -6.05 13.95
CA LYS A 584 -16.14 -5.01 13.56
C LYS A 584 -17.53 -5.59 13.32
N GLU A 585 -17.63 -6.68 12.55
CA GLU A 585 -18.91 -7.31 12.19
C GLU A 585 -19.67 -7.81 13.42
N TYR A 586 -18.97 -8.45 14.36
CA TYR A 586 -19.57 -9.06 15.55
C TYR A 586 -19.56 -8.15 16.79
N GLU A 587 -19.06 -6.91 16.65
CA GLU A 587 -18.92 -5.92 17.73
C GLU A 587 -18.21 -6.50 18.97
N THR A 588 -17.13 -7.25 18.74
CA THR A 588 -16.36 -7.93 19.80
C THR A 588 -15.86 -6.92 20.84
N ASP A 589 -15.93 -7.28 22.12
CA ASP A 589 -15.44 -6.45 23.21
C ASP A 589 -13.92 -6.68 23.36
N THR A 590 -13.13 -5.77 22.78
CA THR A 590 -11.67 -5.85 22.76
C THR A 590 -11.00 -5.36 24.05
N GLU A 591 -11.76 -4.69 24.92
CA GLU A 591 -11.26 -4.13 26.18
C GLU A 591 -11.43 -5.09 27.36
N LYS A 592 -12.45 -5.95 27.30
CA LYS A 592 -12.71 -6.92 28.35
C LYS A 592 -11.58 -7.95 28.46
N ASP A 593 -11.08 -8.07 29.67
CA ASP A 593 -10.00 -9.00 30.00
C ASP A 593 -10.55 -10.44 30.10
N TYR A 594 -10.04 -11.32 29.23
CA TYR A 594 -10.36 -12.75 29.21
C TYR A 594 -9.15 -13.62 29.58
N GLY A 595 -7.99 -13.03 29.93
CA GLY A 595 -6.76 -13.76 30.25
C GLY A 595 -5.49 -12.91 30.18
N VAL A 596 -4.36 -13.52 30.50
CA VAL A 596 -3.05 -12.85 30.42
C VAL A 596 -2.74 -12.48 28.97
N LYS A 597 -2.39 -11.22 28.74
CA LYS A 597 -1.87 -10.71 27.46
C LYS A 597 -0.35 -10.82 27.46
N HIS A 598 0.20 -11.83 26.81
CA HIS A 598 1.63 -12.09 26.79
C HIS A 598 2.35 -11.09 25.87
N ARG A 599 3.62 -10.81 26.16
CA ARG A 599 4.50 -10.04 25.26
C ARG A 599 5.51 -11.01 24.67
N ARG A 600 5.31 -11.40 23.41
CA ARG A 600 6.08 -12.47 22.76
C ARG A 600 6.78 -11.99 21.49
N TYR A 601 6.69 -10.71 21.14
CA TYR A 601 7.41 -10.16 20.00
C TYR A 601 8.92 -10.37 20.13
N THR A 602 9.50 -10.97 19.08
CA THR A 602 10.93 -11.07 18.87
C THR A 602 11.19 -10.63 17.44
N PRO A 603 12.03 -9.60 17.21
CA PRO A 603 12.35 -9.12 15.87
C PRO A 603 12.80 -10.26 14.97
N SER A 604 12.26 -10.32 13.75
CA SER A 604 12.65 -11.33 12.76
C SER A 604 13.99 -10.97 12.13
N THR A 605 14.94 -11.90 12.09
CA THR A 605 16.20 -11.74 11.34
C THR A 605 16.05 -12.09 9.85
N HIS A 606 15.02 -12.84 9.48
CA HIS A 606 14.78 -13.26 8.10
C HIS A 606 14.68 -12.07 7.14
N LYS A 607 15.30 -12.19 5.96
CA LYS A 607 15.39 -11.11 4.96
C LYS A 607 14.02 -10.57 4.51
N TYR A 608 13.09 -11.44 4.16
CA TYR A 608 11.80 -11.04 3.57
C TYR A 608 10.58 -11.15 4.47
N ILE A 609 10.68 -11.78 5.65
CA ILE A 609 9.51 -12.15 6.45
C ILE A 609 9.63 -11.51 7.83
N GLU A 610 8.64 -10.69 8.17
CA GLU A 610 8.45 -10.12 9.50
C GLU A 610 7.50 -11.00 10.31
N ARG A 611 7.83 -11.21 11.59
CA ARG A 611 7.06 -12.09 12.48
C ARG A 611 6.70 -11.37 13.77
N ASP A 612 5.49 -10.82 13.79
CA ASP A 612 4.91 -10.17 14.96
C ASP A 612 4.02 -11.15 15.75
N SER A 613 4.64 -11.85 16.71
CA SER A 613 3.94 -12.83 17.56
C SER A 613 2.88 -12.20 18.47
N ASP A 614 2.95 -10.90 18.75
CA ASP A 614 1.92 -10.20 19.54
C ASP A 614 0.59 -10.08 18.76
N LYS A 615 0.59 -10.36 17.45
CA LYS A 615 -0.62 -10.40 16.60
C LYS A 615 -1.18 -11.81 16.39
N CYS A 616 -0.46 -12.85 16.80
CA CYS A 616 -0.80 -14.23 16.50
C CYS A 616 -2.03 -14.70 17.29
N ILE A 617 -2.98 -15.34 16.60
CA ILE A 617 -4.16 -15.99 17.21
C ILE A 617 -4.04 -17.51 17.28
N GLN A 618 -2.84 -18.05 17.05
CA GLN A 618 -2.53 -19.48 17.10
C GLN A 618 -3.45 -20.36 16.24
N CYS A 619 -3.84 -19.88 15.06
CA CYS A 619 -4.72 -20.61 14.15
C CYS A 619 -4.08 -21.87 13.53
N GLY A 620 -2.73 -21.96 13.56
CA GLY A 620 -1.95 -23.07 13.03
C GLY A 620 -1.76 -23.06 11.51
N LEU A 621 -2.34 -22.10 10.77
CA LEU A 621 -2.28 -22.09 9.30
C LEU A 621 -0.85 -22.03 8.76
N CYS A 622 0.00 -21.16 9.30
CA CYS A 622 1.39 -21.02 8.86
C CYS A 622 2.20 -22.32 9.02
N ILE A 623 2.02 -23.02 10.14
CA ILE A 623 2.66 -24.32 10.43
C ILE A 623 2.19 -25.36 9.43
N ARG A 624 0.87 -25.51 9.30
CA ARG A 624 0.27 -26.54 8.45
C ARG A 624 0.53 -26.29 6.96
N THR A 625 0.64 -25.04 6.53
CA THR A 625 1.05 -24.74 5.15
C THR A 625 2.50 -25.12 4.91
N CYS A 626 3.37 -24.84 5.87
CA CYS A 626 4.78 -25.19 5.77
C CYS A 626 4.99 -26.71 5.72
N ASP A 627 4.21 -27.48 6.48
CA ASP A 627 4.29 -28.94 6.55
C ASP A 627 3.44 -29.64 5.47
N GLU A 628 2.10 -29.55 5.54
CA GLU A 628 1.18 -30.30 4.68
C GLU A 628 1.33 -29.89 3.20
N VAL A 629 1.40 -28.58 2.92
CA VAL A 629 1.48 -28.07 1.54
C VAL A 629 2.92 -28.13 1.05
N MET A 630 3.85 -27.43 1.71
CA MET A 630 5.24 -27.33 1.23
C MET A 630 6.11 -28.54 1.57
N GLY A 631 5.90 -29.23 2.69
CA GLY A 631 6.75 -30.36 3.12
C GLY A 631 8.09 -29.93 3.71
N ILE A 632 8.13 -28.75 4.35
CA ILE A 632 9.34 -28.13 4.88
C ILE A 632 9.34 -28.14 6.42
N SER A 633 8.20 -27.83 7.05
CA SER A 633 8.03 -27.83 8.51
C SER A 633 8.89 -26.84 9.32
N ALA A 634 9.39 -25.77 8.71
CA ALA A 634 10.20 -24.73 9.36
C ALA A 634 9.54 -24.00 10.56
N LEU A 635 8.22 -24.14 10.76
CA LEU A 635 7.46 -23.51 11.84
C LEU A 635 6.73 -24.58 12.66
N GLY A 636 6.71 -24.41 13.99
CA GLY A 636 5.99 -25.27 14.91
C GLY A 636 5.32 -24.53 16.07
N ILE A 637 4.59 -25.27 16.92
CA ILE A 637 4.13 -24.76 18.22
C ILE A 637 5.15 -25.16 19.27
N VAL A 638 5.80 -24.16 19.89
CA VAL A 638 6.64 -24.34 21.06
C VAL A 638 5.80 -24.16 22.33
N ASP A 639 6.27 -24.73 23.45
CA ASP A 639 5.60 -24.71 24.75
C ASP A 639 4.20 -25.35 24.77
N ARG A 640 3.44 -25.18 25.87
CA ARG A 640 2.12 -25.80 26.08
C ARG A 640 1.17 -24.89 26.84
N GLY A 641 -0.14 -25.05 26.59
CA GLY A 641 -1.18 -24.31 27.28
C GLY A 641 -1.15 -22.82 26.92
N PHE A 642 -1.30 -21.95 27.92
CA PHE A 642 -1.29 -20.49 27.73
C PHE A 642 0.10 -19.93 27.35
N GLU A 643 1.17 -20.71 27.48
CA GLU A 643 2.51 -20.33 27.03
C GLU A 643 2.81 -20.78 25.60
N ALA A 644 1.90 -21.53 24.95
CA ALA A 644 2.11 -21.98 23.59
C ALA A 644 2.38 -20.81 22.64
N LEU A 645 3.25 -21.01 21.64
CA LEU A 645 3.64 -19.96 20.71
C LEU A 645 3.96 -20.59 19.36
N VAL A 646 3.59 -19.92 18.27
CA VAL A 646 4.12 -20.25 16.94
C VAL A 646 5.53 -19.68 16.80
N ALA A 647 6.51 -20.55 16.64
CA ALA A 647 7.92 -20.17 16.50
C ALA A 647 8.62 -21.07 15.47
N PRO A 648 9.78 -20.65 14.93
CA PRO A 648 10.63 -21.54 14.15
C PRO A 648 11.06 -22.76 14.97
N GLU A 649 11.36 -23.85 14.27
CA GLU A 649 11.76 -25.10 14.93
C GLU A 649 12.94 -24.91 15.89
N PHE A 650 12.89 -25.61 17.02
CA PHE A 650 13.87 -25.54 18.12
C PHE A 650 14.07 -24.14 18.72
N GLY A 651 13.24 -23.15 18.38
CA GLY A 651 13.41 -21.77 18.82
C GLY A 651 14.55 -21.02 18.12
N ASN A 652 15.02 -21.54 16.97
CA ASN A 652 16.02 -20.89 16.13
C ASN A 652 15.44 -19.64 15.44
N ASN A 653 16.29 -18.88 14.75
CA ASN A 653 15.78 -17.89 13.79
C ASN A 653 15.21 -18.62 12.57
N LEU A 654 14.25 -18.01 11.88
CA LEU A 654 13.61 -18.63 10.72
C LEU A 654 14.60 -18.92 9.58
N GLU A 655 15.59 -18.05 9.39
CA GLU A 655 16.66 -18.24 8.39
C GLU A 655 17.61 -19.40 8.73
N ASP A 656 17.67 -19.81 10.00
CA ASP A 656 18.49 -20.94 10.48
C ASP A 656 17.72 -22.28 10.46
N THR A 657 16.52 -22.29 9.88
CA THR A 657 15.68 -23.49 9.70
C THR A 657 15.63 -23.91 8.23
N ASP A 658 14.92 -24.99 7.91
CA ASP A 658 14.69 -25.43 6.52
C ASP A 658 13.81 -24.47 5.68
N CYS A 659 13.53 -23.26 6.17
CA CYS A 659 12.73 -22.26 5.48
C CYS A 659 13.34 -21.87 4.12
N ILE A 660 12.61 -22.18 3.04
CA ILE A 660 13.00 -21.84 1.65
C ILE A 660 12.41 -20.52 1.15
N SER A 661 11.97 -19.63 2.04
CA SER A 661 11.41 -18.31 1.68
C SER A 661 10.25 -18.33 0.66
N CYS A 662 9.41 -19.38 0.62
CA CYS A 662 8.29 -19.45 -0.34
C CYS A 662 7.11 -18.51 -0.03
N GLY A 663 7.10 -17.87 1.15
CA GLY A 663 6.07 -16.92 1.58
C GLY A 663 4.67 -17.48 1.82
N GLN A 664 4.45 -18.80 1.69
CA GLN A 664 3.12 -19.40 1.85
C GLN A 664 2.55 -19.21 3.26
N CYS A 665 3.40 -19.16 4.30
CA CYS A 665 2.99 -18.88 5.67
C CYS A 665 2.47 -17.44 5.86
N VAL A 666 2.96 -16.50 5.05
CA VAL A 666 2.50 -15.11 5.01
C VAL A 666 1.15 -15.02 4.31
N ASP A 667 1.00 -15.67 3.15
CA ASP A 667 -0.23 -15.67 2.33
C ASP A 667 -1.47 -16.24 3.05
N VAL A 668 -1.28 -17.08 4.07
CA VAL A 668 -2.38 -17.69 4.84
C VAL A 668 -2.59 -17.02 6.20
N CYS A 669 -1.75 -16.06 6.60
CA CYS A 669 -1.85 -15.45 7.92
C CYS A 669 -3.08 -14.54 8.01
N PRO A 670 -4.08 -14.83 8.87
CA PRO A 670 -5.33 -14.07 8.88
C PRO A 670 -5.26 -12.76 9.70
N THR A 671 -4.12 -12.47 10.34
CA THR A 671 -3.97 -11.37 11.30
C THR A 671 -2.76 -10.48 11.08
N GLY A 672 -1.99 -10.69 10.00
CA GLY A 672 -0.73 -9.97 9.78
C GLY A 672 0.33 -10.23 10.86
N ALA A 673 0.28 -11.39 11.52
CA ALA A 673 1.33 -11.83 12.44
C ALA A 673 2.59 -12.31 11.69
N LEU A 674 2.41 -12.80 10.47
CA LEU A 674 3.48 -13.04 9.50
C LEU A 674 3.20 -12.13 8.32
N MET A 675 4.16 -11.29 7.96
CA MET A 675 4.05 -10.31 6.88
C MET A 675 5.33 -10.27 6.06
N GLU A 676 5.23 -9.72 4.87
CA GLU A 676 6.38 -9.45 3.99
C GLU A 676 7.06 -8.17 4.46
N LYS A 677 8.39 -8.18 4.50
CA LYS A 677 9.20 -6.98 4.67
C LYS A 677 9.28 -6.25 3.33
N GLN A 678 9.17 -4.92 3.35
CA GLN A 678 9.39 -4.09 2.18
C GLN A 678 10.82 -3.55 2.21
N LEU A 679 11.62 -3.92 1.21
CA LEU A 679 13.04 -3.53 1.17
C LEU A 679 13.24 -2.12 0.59
N GLU A 680 12.47 -1.77 -0.45
CA GLU A 680 12.61 -0.51 -1.22
C GLU A 680 11.54 0.55 -0.92
N ALA A 681 10.72 0.30 0.11
CA ALA A 681 9.63 1.19 0.48
C ALA A 681 9.32 1.11 1.98
N LYS A 682 8.83 2.22 2.51
CA LYS A 682 8.29 2.29 3.85
C LYS A 682 7.07 1.37 4.00
N GLU A 683 7.04 0.59 5.08
CA GLU A 683 6.04 -0.42 5.36
C GLU A 683 4.82 0.21 6.05
N ILE A 684 3.87 0.66 5.25
CA ILE A 684 2.65 1.31 5.72
C ILE A 684 1.39 0.56 5.26
N PRO A 685 0.28 0.64 6.02
CA PRO A 685 -0.99 0.10 5.58
C PRO A 685 -1.45 0.86 4.34
N LEU A 686 -1.66 0.14 3.24
CA LEU A 686 -2.13 0.71 1.98
C LEU A 686 -3.28 -0.13 1.42
N LYS A 687 -4.25 0.56 0.82
CA LYS A 687 -5.27 -0.10 -0.01
C LYS A 687 -4.72 -0.26 -1.43
N LEU A 688 -4.06 -1.39 -1.67
CA LEU A 688 -3.38 -1.67 -2.93
C LEU A 688 -4.37 -2.03 -4.04
N LYS A 689 -4.00 -1.67 -5.28
CA LYS A 689 -4.64 -2.18 -6.50
C LYS A 689 -3.96 -3.47 -6.92
N THR A 690 -4.68 -4.32 -7.65
CA THR A 690 -4.17 -5.63 -8.07
C THR A 690 -4.20 -5.79 -9.59
N VAL A 691 -3.15 -6.34 -10.18
CA VAL A 691 -3.10 -6.76 -11.59
C VAL A 691 -2.53 -8.17 -11.68
N GLU A 692 -3.23 -9.04 -12.39
CA GLU A 692 -2.73 -10.38 -12.72
C GLU A 692 -1.70 -10.29 -13.85
N SER A 693 -0.58 -10.99 -13.72
CA SER A 693 0.46 -11.09 -14.75
C SER A 693 1.24 -12.40 -14.58
N VAL A 694 2.45 -12.47 -15.12
CA VAL A 694 3.31 -13.65 -15.09
C VAL A 694 4.64 -13.34 -14.40
N CYS A 695 5.16 -14.33 -13.67
CA CYS A 695 6.49 -14.28 -13.09
C CYS A 695 7.56 -14.20 -14.20
N SER A 696 8.54 -13.31 -14.03
CA SER A 696 9.59 -13.01 -15.01
C SER A 696 10.88 -13.83 -14.85
N TYR A 697 10.92 -14.74 -13.87
CA TYR A 697 12.11 -15.51 -13.52
C TYR A 697 12.22 -16.80 -14.34
N CYS A 698 11.84 -17.93 -13.75
CA CYS A 698 12.08 -19.23 -14.36
C CYS A 698 11.03 -19.62 -15.43
N SER A 699 11.31 -20.71 -16.14
CA SER A 699 10.46 -21.19 -17.25
C SER A 699 9.05 -21.67 -16.89
N LEU A 700 8.67 -21.70 -15.60
CA LEU A 700 7.32 -22.13 -15.18
C LEU A 700 6.23 -21.10 -15.46
N GLY A 701 6.56 -19.82 -15.61
CA GLY A 701 5.57 -18.77 -15.86
C GLY A 701 4.41 -18.74 -14.89
N CYS A 702 4.72 -18.84 -13.59
CA CYS A 702 3.71 -18.84 -12.54
C CYS A 702 2.79 -17.61 -12.67
N ASN A 703 1.48 -17.82 -12.58
CA ASN A 703 0.51 -16.74 -12.57
C ASN A 703 0.59 -15.98 -11.24
N ILE A 704 0.96 -14.71 -11.32
CA ILE A 704 1.13 -13.84 -10.16
C ILE A 704 0.12 -12.70 -10.17
N VAL A 705 -0.11 -12.13 -9.00
CA VAL A 705 -0.90 -10.92 -8.80
C VAL A 705 -0.01 -9.88 -8.15
N TYR A 706 0.29 -8.81 -8.89
CA TYR A 706 1.00 -7.65 -8.38
C TYR A 706 0.04 -6.78 -7.58
N HIS A 707 0.42 -6.42 -6.36
CA HIS A 707 -0.26 -5.45 -5.52
C HIS A 707 0.54 -4.16 -5.55
N TYR A 708 -0.07 -3.08 -6.04
CA TYR A 708 0.65 -1.85 -6.35
C TYR A 708 -0.17 -0.61 -5.98
N LEU A 709 0.51 0.53 -5.82
CA LEU A 709 -0.12 1.84 -5.67
C LEU A 709 0.74 2.88 -6.37
N GLY A 710 0.13 3.68 -7.24
CA GLY A 710 0.88 4.61 -8.08
C GLY A 710 1.82 3.89 -9.04
N ASP A 711 3.11 4.17 -8.88
CA ASP A 711 4.24 3.68 -9.66
C ASP A 711 5.12 2.67 -8.92
N LYS A 712 4.72 2.24 -7.71
CA LYS A 712 5.43 1.25 -6.89
C LYS A 712 4.61 -0.02 -6.68
N ILE A 713 5.30 -1.16 -6.71
CA ILE A 713 4.77 -2.48 -6.38
C ILE A 713 5.11 -2.77 -4.91
N TYR A 714 4.13 -3.21 -4.13
CA TYR A 714 4.29 -3.44 -2.70
C TYR A 714 4.25 -4.92 -2.31
N ARG A 715 3.72 -5.80 -3.17
CA ARG A 715 3.65 -7.22 -2.86
C ARG A 715 3.32 -8.01 -4.12
N VAL A 716 3.72 -9.28 -4.14
CA VAL A 716 3.24 -10.27 -5.11
C VAL A 716 2.57 -11.43 -4.39
N THR A 717 1.41 -11.88 -4.88
CA THR A 717 0.74 -13.10 -4.39
C THR A 717 0.46 -14.07 -5.54
N PRO A 718 0.38 -15.38 -5.31
CA PRO A 718 -0.07 -16.31 -6.34
C PRO A 718 -1.52 -16.01 -6.74
N ASN A 719 -1.85 -16.21 -8.01
CA ASN A 719 -3.25 -16.27 -8.42
C ASN A 719 -3.84 -17.64 -8.05
N ARG A 720 -4.54 -17.76 -6.92
CA ARG A 720 -5.08 -19.06 -6.47
C ARG A 720 -6.16 -19.66 -7.38
N LEU A 721 -6.71 -18.90 -8.33
CA LEU A 721 -7.67 -19.40 -9.30
C LEU A 721 -6.99 -20.02 -10.54
N LYS A 722 -5.68 -19.82 -10.70
CA LYS A 722 -4.88 -20.29 -11.84
C LYS A 722 -3.63 -21.01 -11.32
N ASP A 723 -3.42 -22.25 -11.73
CA ASP A 723 -2.37 -23.14 -11.20
C ASP A 723 -2.59 -23.51 -9.71
N ASP A 724 -1.60 -24.14 -9.06
CA ASP A 724 -1.71 -24.71 -7.70
C ASP A 724 -1.57 -23.67 -6.57
N GLY A 725 -1.50 -22.36 -6.89
CA GLY A 725 -1.40 -21.29 -5.91
C GLY A 725 -0.07 -21.24 -5.15
N ILE A 726 1.05 -21.61 -5.79
CA ILE A 726 2.39 -21.71 -5.19
C ILE A 726 3.37 -20.80 -5.93
N LEU A 727 4.22 -20.09 -5.19
CA LEU A 727 5.37 -19.34 -5.70
C LEU A 727 6.65 -19.80 -4.99
N CYS A 728 7.79 -19.63 -5.64
CA CYS A 728 9.11 -19.69 -5.01
C CYS A 728 9.48 -18.33 -4.40
N GLU A 729 10.65 -18.24 -3.75
CA GLU A 729 11.19 -16.99 -3.21
C GLU A 729 11.22 -15.87 -4.25
N PHE A 730 11.77 -16.13 -5.45
CA PHE A 730 11.90 -15.12 -6.51
C PHE A 730 10.55 -14.61 -7.00
N GLY A 731 9.60 -15.50 -7.29
CA GLY A 731 8.26 -15.09 -7.72
C GLY A 731 7.48 -14.34 -6.64
N LYS A 732 7.78 -14.58 -5.35
CA LYS A 732 7.10 -13.99 -4.20
C LYS A 732 7.70 -12.63 -3.81
N PHE A 733 9.02 -12.55 -3.71
CA PHE A 733 9.75 -11.40 -3.15
C PHE A 733 10.65 -10.67 -4.15
N GLY A 734 10.94 -11.27 -5.31
CA GLY A 734 11.81 -10.71 -6.35
C GLY A 734 11.15 -9.61 -7.18
N TYR A 735 10.48 -8.63 -6.57
CA TYR A 735 9.90 -7.49 -7.31
C TYR A 735 10.60 -6.16 -7.02
N ASP A 736 11.55 -6.14 -6.07
CA ASP A 736 12.22 -4.92 -5.62
C ASP A 736 12.99 -4.19 -6.74
N TYR A 737 13.58 -4.93 -7.68
CA TYR A 737 14.29 -4.35 -8.83
C TYR A 737 13.39 -3.43 -9.67
N ILE A 738 12.07 -3.69 -9.72
CA ILE A 738 11.11 -2.85 -10.44
C ILE A 738 11.00 -1.47 -9.77
N ASN A 739 11.07 -1.44 -8.44
CA ASN A 739 10.95 -0.25 -7.62
C ASN A 739 12.24 0.56 -7.49
N SER A 740 13.40 -0.06 -7.72
CA SER A 740 14.72 0.55 -7.53
C SER A 740 14.86 1.91 -8.21
N ASN A 741 15.52 2.83 -7.49
CA ASN A 741 15.89 4.15 -7.99
C ASN A 741 17.20 4.13 -8.80
N GLU A 742 17.92 3.00 -8.81
CA GLU A 742 19.17 2.80 -9.56
C GLU A 742 18.91 2.45 -11.04
N ARG A 743 17.64 2.28 -11.42
CA ARG A 743 17.24 2.00 -12.80
C ARG A 743 17.66 3.13 -13.74
N LEU A 744 18.14 2.74 -14.92
CA LEU A 744 18.32 3.65 -16.03
C LEU A 744 16.96 4.19 -16.48
N ILE A 745 16.84 5.52 -16.56
CA ILE A 745 15.59 6.18 -16.97
C ILE A 745 15.76 7.09 -18.20
N LYS A 746 16.99 7.40 -18.60
CA LYS A 746 17.29 8.24 -19.77
C LYS A 746 18.48 7.70 -20.58
N PRO A 747 18.43 7.75 -21.92
CA PRO A 747 19.54 7.30 -22.78
C PRO A 747 20.81 8.15 -22.64
N TYR A 748 21.97 7.54 -22.74
CA TYR A 748 23.25 8.27 -22.76
C TYR A 748 24.24 7.63 -23.74
N GLU A 749 25.18 8.43 -24.23
CA GLU A 749 26.34 7.96 -25.00
C GLU A 749 27.62 8.13 -24.18
N ARG A 750 28.66 7.38 -24.55
CA ARG A 750 29.99 7.50 -23.97
C ARG A 750 30.97 8.10 -24.97
N VAL A 751 31.56 9.24 -24.63
CA VAL A 751 32.58 9.92 -25.44
C VAL A 751 33.79 10.23 -24.56
N ASN A 752 34.96 9.67 -24.90
CA ASN A 752 36.19 9.79 -24.09
C ASN A 752 35.95 9.47 -22.61
N GLU A 753 35.34 8.31 -22.34
CA GLU A 753 34.98 7.81 -21.00
C GLU A 753 33.89 8.62 -20.25
N SER A 754 33.48 9.79 -20.77
CA SER A 754 32.44 10.63 -20.16
C SER A 754 31.04 10.24 -20.63
N LYS A 755 30.09 10.15 -19.69
CA LYS A 755 28.67 9.91 -19.98
C LYS A 755 27.98 11.21 -20.38
N ASN A 756 27.43 11.26 -21.59
CA ASN A 756 26.65 12.39 -22.09
C ASN A 756 25.18 11.99 -22.23
N GLN A 757 24.29 12.65 -21.48
CA GLN A 757 22.85 12.37 -21.54
C GLN A 757 22.27 12.77 -22.91
N LEU A 758 21.49 11.88 -23.52
CA LEU A 758 20.80 12.11 -24.78
C LEU A 758 19.29 12.21 -24.59
N SER A 759 18.63 12.89 -25.54
CA SER A 759 17.19 12.73 -25.73
C SER A 759 16.90 11.39 -26.41
N TRP A 760 15.70 10.84 -26.19
CA TRP A 760 15.24 9.61 -26.87
C TRP A 760 15.45 9.65 -28.38
N MET A 761 15.05 10.76 -29.02
CA MET A 761 15.19 10.92 -30.46
C MET A 761 16.66 10.91 -30.92
N ASN A 762 17.58 11.48 -30.15
CA ASN A 762 19.00 11.50 -30.52
C ASN A 762 19.64 10.11 -30.37
N ALA A 763 19.34 9.40 -29.28
CA ALA A 763 19.83 8.04 -29.06
C ALA A 763 19.33 7.06 -30.13
N GLU A 764 18.03 7.10 -30.45
CA GLU A 764 17.42 6.27 -31.50
C GLU A 764 18.04 6.57 -32.88
N ASN A 765 18.30 7.84 -33.19
CA ASN A 765 18.95 8.22 -34.46
C ASN A 765 20.42 7.83 -34.52
N ASP A 766 21.19 7.97 -33.42
CA ASP A 766 22.61 7.58 -33.39
C ASP A 766 22.75 6.07 -33.63
N LEU A 767 21.99 5.26 -32.90
CA LEU A 767 21.97 3.80 -33.06
C LEU A 767 21.75 3.41 -34.53
N ILE A 768 20.67 3.90 -35.14
CA ILE A 768 20.35 3.55 -36.53
C ILE A 768 21.39 4.08 -37.52
N SER A 769 21.93 5.28 -37.31
CA SER A 769 22.94 5.86 -38.19
C SER A 769 24.24 5.06 -38.16
N LYS A 770 24.69 4.64 -36.97
CA LYS A 770 25.88 3.79 -36.79
C LYS A 770 25.70 2.42 -37.42
N LEU A 771 24.58 1.76 -37.16
CA LEU A 771 24.28 0.45 -37.76
C LEU A 771 24.21 0.54 -39.30
N LYS A 772 23.54 1.55 -39.87
CA LYS A 772 23.51 1.75 -41.33
C LYS A 772 24.92 1.98 -41.91
N SER A 773 25.73 2.79 -41.24
CA SER A 773 27.11 3.09 -41.66
C SER A 773 27.99 1.84 -41.66
N ILE A 774 27.91 1.03 -40.61
CA ILE A 774 28.69 -0.20 -40.48
C ILE A 774 28.24 -1.23 -41.52
N LYS A 775 26.92 -1.43 -41.70
CA LYS A 775 26.38 -2.28 -42.76
C LYS A 775 26.86 -1.85 -44.15
N TYR A 776 26.84 -0.55 -44.45
CA TYR A 776 27.25 -0.02 -45.75
C TYR A 776 28.74 -0.26 -46.03
N THR A 777 29.57 -0.20 -45.00
CA THR A 777 31.04 -0.31 -45.14
C THR A 777 31.53 -1.74 -45.11
N ASN A 778 30.91 -2.61 -44.29
CA ASN A 778 31.42 -3.95 -43.97
C ASN A 778 30.48 -5.08 -44.41
N GLY A 779 29.29 -4.78 -44.94
CA GLY A 779 28.29 -5.78 -45.31
C GLY A 779 27.29 -6.07 -44.20
N SER A 780 26.22 -6.79 -44.53
CA SER A 780 25.07 -6.99 -43.63
C SER A 780 25.36 -7.93 -42.45
N ASP A 781 26.27 -8.88 -42.62
CA ASP A 781 26.72 -9.81 -41.57
C ASP A 781 27.64 -9.16 -40.53
N SER A 782 27.94 -7.86 -40.64
CA SER A 782 28.80 -7.14 -39.69
C SER A 782 28.10 -6.65 -38.42
N ILE A 783 26.82 -6.97 -38.24
CA ILE A 783 25.98 -6.54 -37.12
C ILE A 783 25.44 -7.77 -36.42
N ALA A 784 25.49 -7.84 -35.09
CA ALA A 784 24.84 -8.88 -34.30
C ALA A 784 23.79 -8.30 -33.34
N PHE A 785 22.76 -9.09 -33.06
CA PHE A 785 21.79 -8.84 -32.00
C PHE A 785 21.83 -9.99 -31.00
N VAL A 786 21.97 -9.65 -29.72
CA VAL A 786 21.91 -10.58 -28.59
C VAL A 786 20.72 -10.17 -27.74
N VAL A 787 19.76 -11.06 -27.53
CA VAL A 787 18.49 -10.76 -26.86
C VAL A 787 18.25 -11.63 -25.65
N SER A 788 17.57 -11.04 -24.67
CA SER A 788 17.11 -11.73 -23.47
C SER A 788 15.79 -12.45 -23.63
N GLN A 789 15.64 -13.54 -22.88
CA GLN A 789 14.37 -14.24 -22.66
C GLN A 789 13.45 -13.49 -21.68
N SER A 790 13.88 -12.37 -21.09
CA SER A 790 12.99 -11.47 -20.35
C SER A 790 12.07 -10.65 -21.27
N LEU A 791 12.39 -10.56 -22.57
CA LEU A 791 11.56 -9.87 -23.54
C LEU A 791 10.28 -10.65 -23.85
N THR A 792 9.19 -9.93 -24.08
CA THR A 792 7.95 -10.46 -24.62
C THR A 792 8.12 -10.97 -26.05
N ASN A 793 7.24 -11.88 -26.45
CA ASN A 793 7.11 -12.35 -27.80
C ASN A 793 6.98 -11.20 -28.82
N GLU A 794 6.22 -10.15 -28.50
CA GLU A 794 6.01 -9.00 -29.36
C GLU A 794 7.29 -8.17 -29.54
N GLU A 795 8.04 -7.97 -28.47
CA GLU A 795 9.35 -7.29 -28.49
C GLU A 795 10.36 -8.09 -29.32
N LEU A 796 10.47 -9.40 -29.09
CA LEU A 796 11.32 -10.30 -29.88
C LEU A 796 10.97 -10.26 -31.38
N SER A 797 9.69 -10.20 -31.72
CA SER A 797 9.26 -10.02 -33.12
C SER A 797 9.74 -8.71 -33.72
N LYS A 798 9.72 -7.61 -32.95
CA LYS A 798 10.20 -6.32 -33.42
C LYS A 798 11.71 -6.30 -33.63
N VAL A 799 12.47 -6.90 -32.72
CA VAL A 799 13.91 -7.08 -32.90
C VAL A 799 14.20 -7.93 -34.14
N LYS A 800 13.42 -9.00 -34.38
CA LYS A 800 13.53 -9.81 -35.60
C LYS A 800 13.17 -9.06 -36.88
N GLU A 801 12.20 -8.15 -36.83
CA GLU A 801 11.89 -7.27 -37.96
C GLU A 801 13.06 -6.32 -38.26
N ILE A 802 13.66 -5.73 -37.22
CA ILE A 802 14.85 -4.87 -37.34
C ILE A 802 16.03 -5.64 -37.95
N SER A 803 16.34 -6.83 -37.44
CA SER A 803 17.46 -7.64 -37.93
C SER A 803 17.27 -8.06 -39.39
N ARG A 804 16.03 -8.34 -39.81
CA ARG A 804 15.69 -8.59 -41.23
C ARG A 804 15.91 -7.39 -42.13
N VAL A 805 15.59 -6.17 -41.69
CA VAL A 805 15.85 -4.95 -42.47
C VAL A 805 17.36 -4.68 -42.58
N LEU A 806 18.11 -5.00 -41.53
CA LEU A 806 19.57 -4.95 -41.52
C LEU A 806 20.21 -6.15 -42.25
N ASP A 807 19.45 -7.19 -42.59
CA ASP A 807 19.87 -8.37 -43.36
C ASP A 807 21.04 -9.13 -42.71
N THR A 808 21.07 -9.16 -41.37
CA THR A 808 22.09 -9.89 -40.60
C THR A 808 21.63 -11.31 -40.26
N LYS A 809 22.58 -12.25 -40.28
CA LYS A 809 22.40 -13.64 -39.80
C LYS A 809 22.75 -13.85 -38.32
N TYR A 810 23.38 -12.88 -37.65
CA TYR A 810 23.80 -12.99 -36.25
C TYR A 810 22.70 -12.52 -35.31
N ILE A 811 21.73 -13.40 -35.08
CA ILE A 811 20.66 -13.23 -34.09
C ILE A 811 20.77 -14.35 -33.05
N SER A 812 21.20 -14.00 -31.84
CA SER A 812 21.56 -14.96 -30.78
C SER A 812 20.85 -14.62 -29.46
N ALA A 813 20.87 -15.59 -28.55
CA ALA A 813 20.48 -15.48 -27.15
C ALA A 813 21.44 -16.35 -26.31
N ILE A 814 21.62 -16.01 -25.04
CA ILE A 814 22.45 -16.78 -24.09
C ILE A 814 21.62 -17.99 -23.59
N ASP A 815 22.26 -19.11 -23.27
CA ASP A 815 21.61 -20.31 -22.67
C ASP A 815 20.34 -20.80 -23.39
N ILE A 816 20.41 -20.87 -24.72
CA ILE A 816 19.29 -21.34 -25.54
C ILE A 816 19.22 -22.88 -25.55
N SER A 817 18.13 -23.41 -24.99
CA SER A 817 17.86 -24.85 -24.96
C SER A 817 17.78 -25.48 -26.36
N LYS A 818 18.21 -26.74 -26.51
CA LYS A 818 17.99 -27.53 -27.75
C LYS A 818 16.76 -28.42 -27.70
N PHE A 819 16.15 -28.55 -26.53
CA PHE A 819 15.10 -29.53 -26.26
C PHE A 819 13.75 -28.86 -26.00
N ASN A 820 12.67 -29.45 -26.54
CA ASN A 820 11.32 -28.91 -26.42
C ASN A 820 10.43 -29.88 -25.66
N SER A 821 9.65 -29.37 -24.71
CA SER A 821 8.61 -30.17 -24.07
C SER A 821 7.64 -30.73 -25.11
N SER A 822 7.28 -31.99 -24.94
CA SER A 822 6.29 -32.70 -25.77
C SER A 822 4.92 -32.78 -25.11
N ASN A 823 4.81 -32.38 -23.83
CA ASN A 823 3.58 -32.43 -23.05
C ASN A 823 3.36 -31.15 -22.23
N SER A 824 2.10 -30.91 -21.88
CA SER A 824 1.68 -29.81 -21.01
C SER A 824 1.77 -30.17 -19.53
N PHE A 825 1.88 -29.15 -18.66
CA PHE A 825 1.90 -29.36 -17.21
C PHE A 825 0.64 -30.07 -16.67
N GLU A 826 -0.52 -29.90 -17.33
CA GLU A 826 -1.78 -30.52 -16.91
C GLU A 826 -1.78 -32.04 -17.05
N GLU A 827 -0.92 -32.58 -17.91
CA GLU A 827 -0.88 -34.02 -18.15
C GLU A 827 -0.25 -34.77 -16.97
N ILE A 828 0.49 -34.08 -16.08
CA ILE A 828 1.11 -34.63 -14.87
C ILE A 828 0.06 -35.32 -13.97
N TYR A 829 -1.09 -34.70 -13.72
CA TYR A 829 -2.13 -35.26 -12.84
C TYR A 829 -2.73 -36.58 -13.37
N SER A 830 -2.61 -36.82 -14.67
CA SER A 830 -3.17 -37.99 -15.34
C SER A 830 -2.14 -39.10 -15.61
N ALA A 831 -0.86 -38.84 -15.33
CA ALA A 831 0.22 -39.79 -15.50
C ALA A 831 -0.01 -41.03 -14.62
N ASP A 832 0.47 -42.20 -15.05
CA ASP A 832 0.53 -43.42 -14.23
C ASP A 832 1.94 -43.70 -13.69
N MET A 833 2.94 -42.99 -14.21
CA MET A 833 4.32 -42.98 -13.78
C MET A 833 4.88 -41.58 -14.04
N LEU A 834 5.33 -40.89 -12.99
CA LEU A 834 5.86 -39.53 -13.08
C LEU A 834 7.32 -39.57 -12.67
N ILE A 835 8.22 -39.08 -13.52
CA ILE A 835 9.66 -39.26 -13.34
C ILE A 835 10.31 -37.88 -13.28
N ALA A 836 10.76 -37.48 -12.09
CA ALA A 836 11.59 -36.29 -11.91
C ALA A 836 13.05 -36.66 -12.17
N VAL A 837 13.72 -35.90 -13.04
CA VAL A 837 15.16 -36.06 -13.31
C VAL A 837 15.89 -34.76 -13.00
N GLY A 838 16.92 -34.83 -12.15
CA GLY A 838 17.65 -33.67 -11.63
C GLY A 838 16.96 -33.02 -10.43
N SER A 839 17.38 -31.80 -10.09
CA SER A 839 16.98 -31.06 -8.87
C SER A 839 15.70 -30.24 -9.06
N VAL A 840 14.63 -30.91 -9.52
CA VAL A 840 13.37 -30.26 -9.92
C VAL A 840 12.74 -29.44 -8.79
N TYR A 841 12.79 -29.88 -7.54
CA TYR A 841 12.16 -29.14 -6.44
C TYR A 841 12.98 -27.92 -6.05
N GLU A 842 14.30 -28.05 -6.01
CA GLU A 842 15.25 -27.04 -5.60
C GLU A 842 15.24 -25.87 -6.60
N ASN A 843 15.28 -26.17 -7.90
CA ASN A 843 15.31 -25.16 -8.96
C ASN A 843 13.90 -24.68 -9.36
N PHE A 844 12.88 -25.54 -9.24
CA PHE A 844 11.51 -25.28 -9.69
C PHE A 844 10.47 -25.65 -8.64
N VAL A 845 10.56 -25.04 -7.44
CA VAL A 845 9.68 -25.31 -6.29
C VAL A 845 8.19 -25.50 -6.64
N PRO A 846 7.53 -24.63 -7.45
CA PRO A 846 6.12 -24.84 -7.79
C PRO A 846 5.87 -26.13 -8.58
N MET A 847 6.80 -26.53 -9.48
CA MET A 847 6.74 -27.81 -10.17
C MET A 847 6.99 -28.96 -9.20
N GLY A 848 7.99 -28.86 -8.32
CA GLY A 848 8.23 -29.86 -7.27
C GLY A 848 6.99 -30.14 -6.42
N ILE A 849 6.26 -29.09 -6.00
CA ILE A 849 5.00 -29.23 -5.26
C ILE A 849 3.90 -29.88 -6.11
N LYS A 850 3.76 -29.49 -7.37
CA LYS A 850 2.82 -30.13 -8.31
C LYS A 850 3.11 -31.64 -8.47
N MET A 851 4.38 -32.03 -8.49
CA MET A 851 4.79 -33.44 -8.53
C MET A 851 4.54 -34.15 -7.20
N LYS A 852 4.81 -33.50 -6.05
CA LYS A 852 4.50 -34.03 -4.70
C LYS A 852 3.03 -34.39 -4.53
N MET A 853 2.10 -33.61 -5.10
CA MET A 853 0.66 -33.92 -5.09
C MET A 853 0.32 -35.26 -5.77
N ASN A 854 1.25 -35.83 -6.55
CA ASN A 854 1.13 -37.12 -7.24
C ASN A 854 2.17 -38.14 -6.73
N SER A 855 2.60 -38.02 -5.46
CA SER A 855 3.65 -38.81 -4.81
C SER A 855 3.51 -40.34 -4.99
N GLU A 856 2.30 -40.89 -5.00
CA GLU A 856 2.04 -42.33 -5.19
C GLU A 856 2.57 -42.91 -6.51
N LYS A 857 2.88 -42.05 -7.49
CA LYS A 857 3.35 -42.41 -8.83
C LYS A 857 4.71 -41.81 -9.16
N LEU A 858 5.27 -41.04 -8.23
CA LEU A 858 6.50 -40.28 -8.41
C LEU A 858 7.73 -41.17 -8.24
N ILE A 859 8.64 -41.04 -9.21
CA ILE A 859 9.97 -41.62 -9.21
C ILE A 859 10.98 -40.49 -9.39
N THR A 860 12.07 -40.52 -8.63
CA THR A 860 13.15 -39.54 -8.70
C THR A 860 14.43 -40.19 -9.21
N ILE A 861 15.15 -39.48 -10.08
CA ILE A 861 16.47 -39.84 -10.60
C ILE A 861 17.36 -38.61 -10.49
N SER A 862 18.47 -38.70 -9.76
CA SER A 862 19.36 -37.56 -9.54
C SER A 862 20.76 -38.01 -9.11
N ASP A 863 21.77 -37.18 -9.36
CA ASP A 863 23.14 -37.46 -8.91
C ASP A 863 23.30 -37.21 -7.41
N GLU A 864 22.52 -36.26 -6.89
CA GLU A 864 22.46 -35.93 -5.46
C GLU A 864 21.04 -36.16 -4.94
N GLY A 865 20.89 -36.42 -3.63
CA GLY A 865 19.56 -36.59 -3.04
C GLY A 865 18.75 -35.28 -3.12
N THR A 866 17.49 -35.36 -3.53
CA THR A 866 16.59 -34.20 -3.71
C THR A 866 15.44 -34.21 -2.72
N LYS A 867 14.75 -33.08 -2.53
CA LYS A 867 13.58 -33.00 -1.64
C LYS A 867 12.43 -33.90 -2.11
N LEU A 868 12.31 -34.16 -3.42
CA LEU A 868 11.31 -35.09 -3.95
C LEU A 868 11.54 -36.53 -3.50
N ASP A 869 12.74 -36.90 -3.08
CA ASP A 869 13.07 -38.25 -2.58
C ASP A 869 12.33 -38.61 -1.29
N GLU A 870 11.90 -37.61 -0.52
CA GLU A 870 11.11 -37.82 0.70
C GLU A 870 9.65 -38.19 0.38
N PHE A 871 9.18 -37.78 -0.80
CA PHE A 871 7.80 -37.99 -1.25
C PHE A 871 7.69 -39.08 -2.32
N SER A 872 8.78 -39.42 -3.00
CA SER A 872 8.76 -40.37 -4.11
C SER A 872 8.52 -41.80 -3.63
N LYS A 873 7.85 -42.58 -4.48
CA LYS A 873 7.64 -44.01 -4.24
C LYS A 873 8.93 -44.79 -4.40
N GLU A 874 9.75 -44.37 -5.35
CA GLU A 874 11.05 -44.96 -5.67
C GLU A 874 12.03 -43.84 -6.02
N LYS A 875 13.28 -43.99 -5.57
CA LYS A 875 14.36 -43.05 -5.84
C LYS A 875 15.60 -43.78 -6.33
N TYR A 876 16.29 -43.15 -7.28
CA TYR A 876 17.52 -43.62 -7.88
C TYR A 876 18.55 -42.50 -7.74
N ILE A 877 19.37 -42.58 -6.68
CA ILE A 877 20.51 -41.68 -6.49
C ILE A 877 21.71 -42.35 -7.14
N THR A 878 22.27 -41.73 -8.18
CA THR A 878 23.33 -42.30 -9.03
C THR A 878 24.64 -41.57 -8.82
N GLU A 879 25.79 -42.22 -9.06
CA GLU A 879 27.07 -41.51 -9.10
C GLU A 879 27.23 -40.68 -10.39
N LEU A 880 26.64 -41.18 -11.49
CA LEU A 880 26.57 -40.53 -12.81
C LEU A 880 25.23 -40.88 -13.48
N ASN A 881 24.35 -39.89 -13.62
CA ASN A 881 23.05 -40.00 -14.29
C ASN A 881 23.19 -40.53 -15.72
N LEU A 882 24.19 -40.04 -16.47
CA LEU A 882 24.49 -40.50 -17.82
C LEU A 882 24.67 -42.03 -17.91
N GLU A 883 25.51 -42.62 -17.04
CA GLU A 883 25.76 -44.06 -17.01
C GLU A 883 24.47 -44.84 -16.70
N PHE A 884 23.67 -44.35 -15.75
CA PHE A 884 22.39 -44.99 -15.42
C PHE A 884 21.42 -44.99 -16.60
N PHE A 885 21.32 -43.88 -17.35
CA PHE A 885 20.46 -43.83 -18.54
C PHE A 885 21.00 -44.71 -19.68
N GLU A 886 22.32 -44.86 -19.83
CA GLU A 886 22.93 -45.80 -20.79
C GLU A 886 22.56 -47.24 -20.44
N GLU A 887 22.65 -47.61 -19.16
CA GLU A 887 22.22 -48.90 -18.65
C GLU A 887 20.72 -49.16 -18.86
N VAL A 888 19.88 -48.16 -18.64
CA VAL A 888 18.42 -48.25 -18.89
C VAL A 888 18.17 -48.51 -20.36
N LEU A 889 18.79 -47.76 -21.27
CA LEU A 889 18.64 -47.93 -22.70
C LEU A 889 19.14 -49.31 -23.16
N LYS A 890 20.29 -49.75 -22.65
CA LYS A 890 20.83 -51.11 -22.87
C LYS A 890 19.86 -52.19 -22.38
N SER A 891 19.22 -51.99 -21.23
CA SER A 891 18.22 -52.92 -20.71
C SER A 891 16.99 -53.01 -21.62
N ILE A 892 16.50 -51.88 -22.16
CA ILE A 892 15.41 -51.85 -23.13
C ILE A 892 15.78 -52.62 -24.42
N ILE A 893 17.03 -52.47 -24.90
CA ILE A 893 17.56 -53.26 -26.04
C ILE A 893 17.50 -54.77 -25.73
N LEU A 894 18.01 -55.19 -24.57
CA LEU A 894 18.08 -56.60 -24.19
C LEU A 894 16.69 -57.24 -23.98
N GLN A 895 15.71 -56.44 -23.56
CA GLN A 895 14.31 -56.87 -23.40
C GLN A 895 13.54 -56.95 -24.73
N ASN A 896 14.13 -56.49 -25.84
CA ASN A 896 13.52 -56.47 -27.17
C ASN A 896 12.21 -55.65 -27.24
N GLU A 897 12.13 -54.57 -26.45
CA GLU A 897 10.97 -53.67 -26.39
C GLU A 897 11.07 -52.47 -27.37
N ILE A 898 12.17 -52.38 -28.13
CA ILE A 898 12.44 -51.24 -29.01
C ILE A 898 11.53 -51.21 -30.23
N LYS A 899 11.07 -50.00 -30.58
CA LYS A 899 10.32 -49.69 -31.79
C LYS A 899 11.24 -49.17 -32.89
N GLU A 900 11.90 -50.08 -33.61
CA GLU A 900 12.85 -49.73 -34.67
C GLU A 900 12.25 -48.84 -35.78
N ASP A 901 10.96 -49.02 -36.09
CA ASP A 901 10.26 -48.20 -37.10
C ASP A 901 10.16 -46.72 -36.67
N VAL A 902 9.94 -46.46 -35.38
CA VAL A 902 9.84 -45.10 -34.82
C VAL A 902 11.21 -44.42 -34.80
N LEU A 903 12.26 -45.16 -34.44
CA LEU A 903 13.63 -44.63 -34.48
C LEU A 903 14.05 -44.23 -35.91
N LYS A 904 13.68 -45.03 -36.91
CA LYS A 904 13.92 -44.69 -38.33
C LYS A 904 13.16 -43.44 -38.77
N GLU A 905 11.88 -43.31 -38.40
CA GLU A 905 11.08 -42.10 -38.69
C GLU A 905 11.71 -40.84 -38.09
N LYS A 906 12.33 -40.97 -36.92
CA LYS A 906 13.02 -39.90 -36.21
C LYS A 906 14.50 -39.75 -36.58
N GLN A 907 14.98 -40.43 -37.62
CA GLN A 907 16.35 -40.37 -38.15
C GLN A 907 17.44 -40.79 -37.13
N VAL A 908 17.13 -41.75 -36.26
CA VAL A 908 18.07 -42.31 -35.29
C VAL A 908 18.54 -43.71 -35.75
N ASP A 909 19.85 -43.93 -35.83
CA ASP A 909 20.42 -45.25 -36.18
C ASP A 909 20.58 -46.15 -34.96
N ILE A 910 19.75 -47.19 -34.87
CA ILE A 910 19.81 -48.18 -33.80
C ILE A 910 21.11 -48.98 -33.78
N ASN A 911 21.78 -49.18 -34.92
CA ASN A 911 23.02 -49.96 -34.96
C ASN A 911 24.17 -49.20 -34.31
N GLU A 912 24.21 -47.88 -34.50
CA GLU A 912 25.16 -46.99 -33.83
C GLU A 912 24.98 -47.04 -32.31
N ILE A 913 23.73 -46.96 -31.84
CA ILE A 913 23.39 -47.08 -30.41
C ILE A 913 23.81 -48.45 -29.85
N LYS A 914 23.56 -49.54 -30.58
CA LYS A 914 23.94 -50.90 -30.15
C LYS A 914 25.46 -51.07 -30.04
N GLU A 915 26.24 -50.42 -30.91
CA GLU A 915 27.70 -50.43 -30.84
C GLU A 915 28.22 -49.55 -29.69
N ILE A 916 27.67 -48.35 -29.48
CA ILE A 916 28.05 -47.47 -28.35
C ILE A 916 27.81 -48.19 -27.01
N LEU A 917 26.64 -48.83 -26.86
CA LEU A 917 26.26 -49.50 -25.61
C LEU A 917 26.80 -50.92 -25.50
N LYS A 918 27.71 -51.37 -26.38
CA LYS A 918 28.12 -52.79 -26.47
C LYS A 918 28.67 -53.34 -25.15
N ASP A 919 29.53 -52.55 -24.50
CA ASP A 919 30.24 -52.91 -23.28
C ASP A 919 29.51 -52.48 -21.99
N VAL A 920 28.36 -51.79 -22.11
CA VAL A 920 27.52 -51.38 -20.97
C VAL A 920 26.80 -52.60 -20.38
N VAL A 921 26.91 -52.77 -19.05
CA VAL A 921 26.25 -53.85 -18.30
C VAL A 921 25.19 -53.23 -17.38
N PRO A 922 23.88 -53.46 -17.64
CA PRO A 922 22.83 -52.84 -16.84
C PRO A 922 22.84 -53.29 -15.38
N SER A 923 22.79 -52.33 -14.45
CA SER A 923 22.55 -52.60 -13.04
C SER A 923 21.13 -53.14 -12.79
N GLU A 924 20.92 -53.76 -11.62
CA GLU A 924 19.59 -54.24 -11.22
C GLU A 924 18.55 -53.10 -11.17
N ASN A 925 18.99 -51.92 -10.72
CA ASN A 925 18.16 -50.72 -10.65
C ASN A 925 17.73 -50.25 -12.05
N ALA A 926 18.66 -50.19 -13.00
CA ALA A 926 18.38 -49.82 -14.39
C ALA A 926 17.43 -50.83 -15.06
N VAL A 927 17.63 -52.14 -14.84
CA VAL A 927 16.73 -53.19 -15.36
C VAL A 927 15.32 -53.06 -14.79
N LYS A 928 15.21 -52.80 -13.49
CA LYS A 928 13.93 -52.60 -12.79
C LYS A 928 13.21 -51.36 -13.31
N PHE A 929 13.91 -50.24 -13.46
CA PHE A 929 13.36 -49.00 -13.98
C PHE A 929 12.89 -49.18 -15.43
N ALA A 930 13.74 -49.71 -16.31
CA ALA A 930 13.42 -49.98 -17.71
C ALA A 930 12.15 -50.82 -17.87
N SER A 931 12.03 -51.92 -17.10
CA SER A 931 10.86 -52.79 -17.13
C SER A 931 9.57 -52.05 -16.76
N LYS A 932 9.62 -51.19 -15.74
CA LYS A 932 8.47 -50.37 -15.30
C LYS A 932 8.13 -49.29 -16.31
N TYR A 933 9.15 -48.61 -16.81
CA TYR A 933 9.00 -47.59 -17.83
C TYR A 933 8.33 -48.17 -19.07
N CYS A 934 8.78 -49.33 -19.56
CA CYS A 934 8.16 -50.06 -20.68
C CYS A 934 6.71 -50.48 -20.38
N ALA A 935 6.40 -50.94 -19.16
CA ALA A 935 5.05 -51.37 -18.78
C ALA A 935 4.04 -50.21 -18.58
N SER A 936 4.50 -49.02 -18.18
CA SER A 936 3.66 -47.84 -17.93
C SER A 936 2.93 -47.38 -19.20
N LYS A 937 1.66 -46.99 -19.09
CA LYS A 937 0.86 -46.52 -20.24
C LYS A 937 0.94 -45.02 -20.42
N LYS A 938 1.25 -44.28 -19.37
CA LYS A 938 1.28 -42.82 -19.32
C LYS A 938 2.51 -42.31 -18.55
N PRO A 939 3.75 -42.65 -18.96
CA PRO A 939 4.92 -42.12 -18.27
C PRO A 939 5.22 -40.70 -18.75
N ILE A 940 5.49 -39.80 -17.81
CA ILE A 940 5.93 -38.44 -18.09
C ILE A 940 7.26 -38.21 -17.38
N PHE A 941 8.27 -37.81 -18.14
CA PHE A 941 9.50 -37.24 -17.59
C PHE A 941 9.31 -35.74 -17.36
N VAL A 942 9.80 -35.27 -16.22
CA VAL A 942 10.00 -33.84 -15.93
C VAL A 942 11.49 -33.67 -15.69
N VAL A 943 12.15 -32.93 -16.57
CA VAL A 943 13.61 -32.86 -16.70
C VAL A 943 14.05 -31.45 -16.38
N ASP A 944 14.94 -31.31 -15.42
CA ASP A 944 15.59 -30.05 -15.06
C ASP A 944 16.84 -29.82 -15.93
N GLU A 945 16.79 -28.83 -16.82
CA GLU A 945 17.90 -28.49 -17.72
C GLU A 945 19.08 -27.82 -17.01
N MET A 946 18.87 -27.23 -15.82
CA MET A 946 19.94 -26.56 -15.07
C MET A 946 20.85 -27.56 -14.35
N SER A 947 20.33 -28.75 -14.07
CA SER A 947 21.06 -29.80 -13.33
C SER A 947 21.65 -30.90 -14.22
N LEU A 948 21.37 -30.89 -15.54
CA LEU A 948 21.69 -31.99 -16.43
C LEU A 948 22.48 -31.51 -17.66
N SER A 949 23.37 -32.36 -18.16
CA SER A 949 24.10 -32.09 -19.40
C SER A 949 23.21 -32.28 -20.64
N GLU A 950 23.57 -31.66 -21.76
CA GLU A 950 22.87 -31.87 -23.03
C GLU A 950 22.84 -33.35 -23.45
N GLU A 951 23.92 -34.09 -23.16
CA GLU A 951 24.01 -35.53 -23.45
C GLU A 951 23.01 -36.34 -22.61
N GLU A 952 22.85 -36.01 -21.33
CA GLU A 952 21.91 -36.69 -20.42
C GLU A 952 20.47 -36.46 -20.86
N ILE A 953 20.11 -35.20 -21.17
CA ILE A 953 18.79 -34.87 -21.69
C ILE A 953 18.56 -35.58 -23.01
N GLY A 954 19.53 -35.54 -23.92
CA GLY A 954 19.48 -36.25 -25.21
C GLY A 954 19.22 -37.75 -25.05
N LEU A 955 19.85 -38.37 -24.05
CA LEU A 955 19.68 -39.80 -23.76
C LEU A 955 18.29 -40.13 -23.20
N ILE A 956 17.71 -39.25 -22.38
CA ILE A 956 16.31 -39.38 -21.91
C ILE A 956 15.34 -39.30 -23.08
N TYR A 957 15.54 -38.35 -24.00
CA TYR A 957 14.76 -38.26 -25.25
C TYR A 957 14.89 -39.55 -26.06
N LEU A 958 16.11 -40.07 -26.20
CA LEU A 958 16.37 -41.32 -26.92
C LEU A 958 15.67 -42.53 -26.27
N ILE A 959 15.66 -42.63 -24.94
CA ILE A 959 14.93 -43.66 -24.20
C ILE A 959 13.42 -43.57 -24.51
N ALA A 960 12.83 -42.38 -24.41
CA ALA A 960 11.41 -42.18 -24.66
C ALA A 960 11.02 -42.47 -26.12
N MET A 961 11.88 -42.09 -27.07
CA MET A 961 11.72 -42.39 -28.51
C MET A 961 11.81 -43.88 -28.78
N SER A 962 12.76 -44.59 -28.15
CA SER A 962 13.03 -46.01 -28.39
C SER A 962 11.84 -46.91 -28.08
N VAL A 963 10.94 -46.49 -27.19
CA VAL A 963 9.72 -47.23 -26.81
C VAL A 963 8.42 -46.54 -27.25
N ASP A 964 8.51 -45.51 -28.10
CA ASP A 964 7.37 -44.80 -28.69
C ASP A 964 6.45 -44.13 -27.64
N LYS A 965 7.07 -43.46 -26.66
CA LYS A 965 6.43 -42.77 -25.52
C LYS A 965 6.75 -41.29 -25.42
N ILE A 966 7.08 -40.65 -26.54
CA ILE A 966 7.25 -39.21 -26.67
C ILE A 966 6.27 -38.64 -27.70
N ASP A 967 5.99 -37.34 -27.65
CA ASP A 967 5.07 -36.63 -28.58
C ASP A 967 3.64 -37.20 -28.60
N LYS A 968 3.19 -37.74 -27.47
CA LYS A 968 1.86 -38.34 -27.33
C LYS A 968 1.15 -37.80 -26.11
N VAL A 969 -0.17 -37.72 -26.21
CA VAL A 969 -1.02 -37.33 -25.07
C VAL A 969 -0.76 -38.28 -23.89
N HIS A 970 -0.40 -37.69 -22.76
CA HIS A 970 -0.04 -38.31 -21.49
C HIS A 970 1.25 -39.17 -21.51
N ARG A 971 2.11 -39.01 -22.53
CA ARG A 971 3.36 -39.75 -22.67
C ARG A 971 4.44 -38.89 -23.33
N GLY A 972 5.44 -38.52 -22.56
CA GLY A 972 6.59 -37.79 -23.08
C GLY A 972 7.36 -37.07 -22.01
N ILE A 973 7.82 -35.87 -22.35
CA ILE A 973 8.86 -35.14 -21.63
C ILE A 973 8.45 -33.69 -21.48
N ILE A 974 8.58 -33.16 -20.27
CA ILE A 974 8.50 -31.75 -19.94
C ILE A 974 9.92 -31.30 -19.59
N THR A 975 10.51 -30.42 -20.39
CA THR A 975 11.86 -29.88 -20.15
C THR A 975 11.73 -28.51 -19.50
N LEU A 976 12.15 -28.41 -18.25
CA LEU A 976 12.17 -27.18 -17.47
C LEU A 976 13.44 -26.41 -17.82
N LYS A 977 13.26 -25.21 -18.36
CA LYS A 977 14.33 -24.33 -18.86
C LYS A 977 14.68 -23.31 -17.79
N ASP A 978 15.82 -22.65 -17.96
CA ASP A 978 16.27 -21.61 -17.05
C ASP A 978 15.30 -20.42 -16.99
N SER A 979 15.02 -19.76 -18.12
CA SER A 979 14.25 -18.50 -18.15
C SER A 979 12.81 -18.62 -18.70
N ILE A 980 11.94 -17.66 -18.32
CA ILE A 980 10.50 -17.61 -18.61
C ILE A 980 10.13 -17.77 -20.09
N ASN A 981 10.79 -17.02 -20.98
CA ASN A 981 10.41 -16.95 -22.39
C ASN A 981 11.41 -17.66 -23.32
N THR A 982 12.25 -18.57 -22.80
CA THR A 982 13.22 -19.31 -23.62
C THR A 982 12.54 -20.01 -24.80
N GLN A 983 11.35 -20.59 -24.58
CA GLN A 983 10.58 -21.19 -25.67
C GLN A 983 10.16 -20.14 -26.73
N GLY A 984 9.69 -18.97 -26.30
CA GLY A 984 9.28 -17.90 -27.20
C GLY A 984 10.45 -17.33 -28.01
N THR A 985 11.61 -17.16 -27.39
CA THR A 985 12.87 -16.74 -28.03
C THR A 985 13.25 -17.70 -29.16
N MET A 986 13.21 -19.01 -28.92
CA MET A 986 13.46 -20.03 -29.94
C MET A 986 12.39 -20.06 -31.04
N ASP A 987 11.11 -19.96 -30.68
CA ASP A 987 10.00 -19.93 -31.63
C ASP A 987 10.11 -18.72 -32.58
N ARG A 988 10.76 -17.64 -32.11
CA ARG A 988 11.12 -16.46 -32.91
C ARG A 988 12.49 -16.58 -33.59
N GLY A 989 13.16 -17.72 -33.53
CA GLY A 989 14.33 -18.04 -34.35
C GLY A 989 15.65 -17.48 -33.83
N PHE A 990 15.70 -17.06 -32.57
CA PHE A 990 16.95 -16.74 -31.86
C PHE A 990 17.52 -18.04 -31.29
N THR A 991 18.06 -18.89 -32.15
CA THR A 991 18.50 -20.26 -31.80
C THR A 991 20.02 -20.45 -31.87
N LYS A 992 20.77 -19.38 -32.13
CA LYS A 992 22.23 -19.44 -32.27
C LYS A 992 22.89 -19.15 -30.92
N SER A 993 23.98 -19.87 -30.65
CA SER A 993 24.82 -19.61 -29.47
C SER A 993 25.44 -18.20 -29.55
N ILE A 994 25.72 -17.64 -28.39
CA ILE A 994 26.53 -16.43 -28.24
C ILE A 994 27.97 -16.62 -28.75
N ASP A 995 28.50 -17.86 -28.70
CA ASP A 995 29.85 -18.20 -29.17
C ASP A 995 30.07 -17.82 -30.65
N GLU A 996 29.01 -17.92 -31.48
CA GLU A 996 29.08 -17.50 -32.88
C GLU A 996 29.30 -15.99 -33.03
N VAL A 997 28.71 -15.20 -32.13
CA VAL A 997 28.87 -13.74 -32.10
C VAL A 997 30.25 -13.37 -31.58
N ILE A 998 30.69 -13.98 -30.48
CA ILE A 998 32.02 -13.77 -29.89
C ILE A 998 33.11 -14.12 -30.91
N SER A 999 33.05 -15.32 -31.50
CA SER A 999 33.95 -15.74 -32.57
C SER A 999 33.90 -14.80 -33.77
N GLY A 1000 32.73 -14.25 -34.09
CA GLY A 1000 32.57 -13.25 -35.15
C GLY A 1000 33.29 -11.93 -34.84
N VAL A 1001 33.26 -11.49 -33.58
CA VAL A 1001 33.98 -10.29 -33.12
C VAL A 1001 35.50 -10.55 -33.10
N GLU A 1002 35.95 -11.69 -32.57
CA GLU A 1002 37.36 -12.10 -32.58
C GLU A 1002 37.94 -12.15 -34.00
N ASN A 1003 37.20 -12.73 -34.93
CA ASN A 1003 37.60 -12.85 -36.34
C ASN A 1003 37.36 -11.56 -37.14
N ASN A 1004 36.93 -10.48 -36.48
CA ASN A 1004 36.71 -9.16 -37.07
C ASN A 1004 35.63 -9.15 -38.18
N GLU A 1005 34.73 -10.14 -38.17
CA GLU A 1005 33.57 -10.26 -39.06
C GLU A 1005 32.39 -9.43 -38.53
N VAL A 1006 32.15 -9.47 -37.23
CA VAL A 1006 31.12 -8.69 -36.53
C VAL A 1006 31.74 -7.41 -35.98
N LYS A 1007 31.21 -6.26 -36.41
CA LYS A 1007 31.71 -4.92 -36.06
C LYS A 1007 30.79 -4.14 -35.14
N ALA A 1008 29.50 -4.46 -35.14
CA ALA A 1008 28.54 -3.89 -34.21
C ALA A 1008 27.79 -4.99 -33.47
N VAL A 1009 27.59 -4.82 -32.18
CA VAL A 1009 26.72 -5.69 -31.38
C VAL A 1009 25.70 -4.83 -30.65
N VAL A 1010 24.42 -5.21 -30.76
CA VAL A 1010 23.32 -4.66 -29.98
C VAL A 1010 22.89 -5.71 -28.95
N VAL A 1011 23.17 -5.43 -27.68
CA VAL A 1011 22.82 -6.30 -26.56
C VAL A 1011 21.54 -5.78 -25.92
N ILE A 1012 20.55 -6.65 -25.71
CA ILE A 1012 19.22 -6.27 -25.22
C ILE A 1012 18.85 -7.14 -24.02
N GLY A 1013 18.96 -6.55 -22.83
CA GLY A 1013 18.63 -7.18 -21.54
C GLY A 1013 19.53 -8.35 -21.14
N GLU A 1014 20.76 -8.38 -21.65
CA GLU A 1014 21.73 -9.46 -21.41
C GLU A 1014 23.09 -8.88 -21.04
N GLU A 1015 23.89 -9.70 -20.36
CA GLU A 1015 25.28 -9.42 -20.00
C GLU A 1015 26.20 -10.39 -20.73
N ILE A 1016 27.28 -9.88 -21.34
CA ILE A 1016 28.24 -10.69 -22.10
C ILE A 1016 29.58 -10.63 -21.36
N GLU A 1017 29.88 -11.67 -20.58
CA GLU A 1017 31.05 -11.72 -19.68
C GLU A 1017 32.39 -11.56 -20.42
N GLU A 1018 32.48 -12.02 -21.67
CA GLU A 1018 33.71 -11.91 -22.46
C GLU A 1018 34.02 -10.47 -22.85
N PHE A 1019 33.01 -9.62 -23.01
CA PHE A 1019 33.21 -8.25 -23.45
C PHE A 1019 33.80 -7.39 -22.32
N ASN A 1020 34.92 -6.75 -22.62
CA ASN A 1020 35.64 -5.89 -21.68
C ASN A 1020 36.32 -4.73 -22.43
N THR A 1021 37.08 -3.89 -21.72
CA THR A 1021 37.77 -2.73 -22.33
C THR A 1021 38.79 -3.10 -23.40
N GLU A 1022 39.37 -4.30 -23.34
CA GLU A 1022 40.37 -4.80 -24.31
C GLU A 1022 39.72 -5.59 -25.44
N PHE A 1023 38.57 -6.23 -25.18
CA PHE A 1023 37.86 -7.07 -26.14
C PHE A 1023 36.38 -6.67 -26.23
N LYS A 1024 36.04 -5.87 -27.26
CA LYS A 1024 34.67 -5.47 -27.60
C LYS A 1024 34.55 -5.17 -29.10
N PRO A 1025 33.34 -5.18 -29.71
CA PRO A 1025 33.17 -4.78 -31.10
C PRO A 1025 33.48 -3.29 -31.33
N ASP A 1026 33.67 -2.88 -32.60
CA ASP A 1026 33.93 -1.48 -32.96
C ASP A 1026 32.80 -0.52 -32.50
N TYR A 1027 31.58 -1.04 -32.40
CA TYR A 1027 30.43 -0.33 -31.83
C TYR A 1027 29.58 -1.27 -30.97
N LEU A 1028 29.40 -0.93 -29.70
CA LEU A 1028 28.59 -1.65 -28.74
C LEU A 1028 27.44 -0.76 -28.27
N ALA A 1029 26.20 -1.19 -28.56
CA ALA A 1029 25.00 -0.56 -28.02
C ALA A 1029 24.31 -1.53 -27.05
N VAL A 1030 23.90 -1.02 -25.90
CA VAL A 1030 23.26 -1.83 -24.85
C VAL A 1030 21.90 -1.24 -24.52
N ILE A 1031 20.89 -2.11 -24.46
CA ILE A 1031 19.52 -1.77 -24.09
C ILE A 1031 19.20 -2.53 -22.80
N ASP A 1032 19.25 -1.86 -21.65
CA ASP A 1032 19.20 -2.50 -20.32
C ASP A 1032 18.47 -1.65 -19.27
N MET A 1033 18.08 -2.28 -18.16
CA MET A 1033 17.34 -1.69 -17.04
C MET A 1033 18.29 -1.02 -16.04
N PHE A 1034 19.52 -1.51 -15.92
CA PHE A 1034 20.51 -1.09 -14.94
C PHE A 1034 21.87 -0.85 -15.58
N GLU A 1035 22.77 -0.22 -14.84
CA GLU A 1035 24.19 -0.22 -15.17
C GLU A 1035 24.77 -1.62 -14.87
N THR A 1036 25.23 -2.32 -15.90
CA THR A 1036 25.92 -3.62 -15.87
C THR A 1036 27.35 -3.50 -16.38
N GLU A 1037 28.18 -4.54 -16.24
CA GLU A 1037 29.57 -4.50 -16.74
C GLU A 1037 29.60 -4.25 -18.26
N THR A 1038 28.62 -4.80 -18.99
CA THR A 1038 28.46 -4.56 -20.43
C THR A 1038 28.08 -3.10 -20.74
N THR A 1039 27.22 -2.45 -19.93
CA THR A 1039 26.89 -1.01 -20.12
C THR A 1039 28.06 -0.07 -19.81
N GLU A 1040 29.00 -0.49 -18.95
CA GLU A 1040 30.15 0.33 -18.59
C GLU A 1040 31.08 0.56 -19.79
N ILE A 1041 31.21 -0.45 -20.65
CA ILE A 1041 32.05 -0.41 -21.85
C ILE A 1041 31.30 -0.04 -23.14
N ALA A 1042 29.97 0.08 -23.08
CA ALA A 1042 29.12 0.42 -24.22
C ALA A 1042 29.34 1.85 -24.73
N ASP A 1043 29.21 2.03 -26.04
CA ASP A 1043 29.27 3.34 -26.70
C ASP A 1043 27.93 4.08 -26.60
N LEU A 1044 26.82 3.34 -26.60
CA LEU A 1044 25.46 3.86 -26.44
C LEU A 1044 24.67 2.98 -25.47
N VAL A 1045 23.96 3.60 -24.52
CA VAL A 1045 23.06 2.90 -23.60
C VAL A 1045 21.66 3.49 -23.67
N ILE A 1046 20.67 2.62 -23.85
CA ILE A 1046 19.25 2.97 -23.92
C ILE A 1046 18.52 2.23 -22.80
N PRO A 1047 17.75 2.92 -21.94
CA PRO A 1047 16.96 2.29 -20.91
C PRO A 1047 15.90 1.34 -21.48
N MET A 1048 15.75 0.17 -20.87
CA MET A 1048 14.64 -0.75 -21.11
C MET A 1048 13.71 -0.83 -19.90
N VAL A 1049 12.54 -1.44 -20.09
CA VAL A 1049 11.50 -1.58 -19.07
C VAL A 1049 11.26 -3.04 -18.70
N THR A 1050 10.73 -3.25 -17.50
CA THR A 1050 10.41 -4.57 -16.92
C THR A 1050 9.13 -5.15 -17.53
N LEU A 1051 8.86 -6.44 -17.34
CA LEU A 1051 7.58 -7.05 -17.71
C LEU A 1051 6.37 -6.42 -16.99
N ALA A 1052 6.58 -5.77 -15.84
CA ALA A 1052 5.51 -5.05 -15.13
C ALA A 1052 5.11 -3.73 -15.79
N GLU A 1053 5.85 -3.26 -16.79
CA GLU A 1053 5.65 -1.98 -17.49
C GLU A 1053 5.16 -2.15 -18.94
N VAL A 1054 4.95 -3.40 -19.40
CA VAL A 1054 4.53 -3.72 -20.77
C VAL A 1054 3.30 -4.63 -20.81
N ASN A 1055 2.59 -4.58 -21.95
CA ASN A 1055 1.60 -5.60 -22.30
C ASN A 1055 2.18 -6.46 -23.42
N GLY A 1056 1.98 -7.77 -23.35
CA GLY A 1056 2.46 -8.69 -24.37
C GLY A 1056 2.19 -10.13 -23.99
N SER A 1057 3.03 -11.04 -24.48
CA SER A 1057 2.95 -12.45 -24.16
C SER A 1057 4.34 -13.07 -24.00
N VAL A 1058 4.40 -14.14 -23.21
CA VAL A 1058 5.57 -15.02 -23.10
C VAL A 1058 5.12 -16.46 -23.34
N THR A 1059 6.02 -17.33 -23.74
CA THR A 1059 5.77 -18.74 -24.05
C THR A 1059 6.47 -19.59 -23.01
N ARG A 1060 5.67 -20.24 -22.17
CA ARG A 1060 6.14 -21.15 -21.12
C ARG A 1060 6.86 -22.36 -21.74
N CYS A 1061 7.72 -23.04 -20.97
CA CYS A 1061 8.48 -24.20 -21.45
C CYS A 1061 7.62 -25.38 -21.95
N ASP A 1062 6.34 -25.46 -21.59
CA ASP A 1062 5.38 -26.44 -22.11
C ASP A 1062 4.63 -25.98 -23.38
N GLY A 1063 5.06 -24.87 -23.98
CA GLY A 1063 4.49 -24.28 -25.19
C GLY A 1063 3.24 -23.43 -24.96
N LYS A 1064 2.77 -23.28 -23.71
CA LYS A 1064 1.62 -22.44 -23.40
C LYS A 1064 2.00 -20.96 -23.50
N VAL A 1065 1.28 -20.21 -24.33
CA VAL A 1065 1.39 -18.75 -24.39
C VAL A 1065 0.63 -18.13 -23.22
N LEU A 1066 1.31 -17.30 -22.44
CA LEU A 1066 0.80 -16.59 -21.28
C LEU A 1066 0.76 -15.09 -21.56
N ASN A 1067 -0.28 -14.42 -21.06
CA ASN A 1067 -0.43 -12.97 -21.22
C ASN A 1067 0.34 -12.23 -20.12
N VAL A 1068 1.16 -11.26 -20.54
CA VAL A 1068 1.79 -10.28 -19.67
C VAL A 1068 0.91 -9.04 -19.66
N ASN A 1069 0.48 -8.61 -18.47
CA ASN A 1069 -0.30 -7.38 -18.32
C ASN A 1069 0.53 -6.31 -17.61
N LYS A 1070 0.45 -5.08 -18.14
CA LYS A 1070 1.09 -3.91 -17.56
C LYS A 1070 0.47 -3.57 -16.21
N VAL A 1071 1.33 -3.37 -15.21
CA VAL A 1071 0.96 -3.05 -13.82
C VAL A 1071 1.12 -1.56 -13.56
N ILE A 1072 2.29 -1.01 -13.90
CA ILE A 1072 2.65 0.39 -13.72
C ILE A 1072 3.02 1.04 -15.06
N GLU A 1073 2.98 2.36 -15.11
CA GLU A 1073 3.46 3.08 -16.29
C GLU A 1073 5.01 3.06 -16.35
N PRO A 1074 5.62 3.00 -17.55
CA PRO A 1074 7.06 3.04 -17.71
C PRO A 1074 7.72 4.25 -17.04
N LYS A 1075 8.65 4.01 -16.10
CA LYS A 1075 9.42 5.10 -15.44
C LYS A 1075 10.28 5.90 -16.42
N THR A 1076 10.66 5.27 -17.52
CA THR A 1076 11.41 5.81 -18.66
C THR A 1076 10.58 6.77 -19.54
N GLY A 1077 9.26 6.76 -19.41
CA GLY A 1077 8.31 7.44 -20.28
C GLY A 1077 8.06 6.78 -21.65
N LYS A 1078 8.80 5.70 -21.98
CA LYS A 1078 8.61 4.87 -23.18
C LYS A 1078 8.81 3.40 -22.84
N ASN A 1079 7.98 2.50 -23.36
CA ASN A 1079 8.22 1.06 -23.22
C ASN A 1079 9.12 0.52 -24.37
N ASN A 1080 9.57 -0.73 -24.28
CA ASN A 1080 10.49 -1.28 -25.29
C ASN A 1080 9.83 -1.41 -26.66
N ILE A 1081 8.52 -1.70 -26.74
CA ILE A 1081 7.78 -1.74 -28.02
C ILE A 1081 7.81 -0.37 -28.70
N ASP A 1082 7.65 0.72 -27.96
CA ASP A 1082 7.76 2.09 -28.50
C ASP A 1082 9.16 2.33 -29.07
N VAL A 1083 10.20 1.94 -28.33
CA VAL A 1083 11.61 2.08 -28.75
C VAL A 1083 11.86 1.28 -30.04
N PHE A 1084 11.57 -0.02 -30.06
CA PHE A 1084 11.82 -0.86 -31.23
C PHE A 1084 10.98 -0.45 -32.45
N SER A 1085 9.75 0.02 -32.23
CA SER A 1085 8.91 0.53 -33.32
C SER A 1085 9.49 1.80 -33.94
N ASN A 1086 10.01 2.73 -33.13
CA ASN A 1086 10.68 3.93 -33.63
C ASN A 1086 11.97 3.59 -34.39
N LEU A 1087 12.79 2.67 -33.87
CA LEU A 1087 14.00 2.20 -34.54
C LEU A 1087 13.68 1.61 -35.93
N LEU A 1088 12.62 0.79 -36.02
CA LEU A 1088 12.16 0.22 -37.27
C LEU A 1088 11.66 1.30 -38.25
N GLU A 1089 10.95 2.33 -37.77
CA GLU A 1089 10.52 3.45 -38.60
C GLU A 1089 11.73 4.21 -39.18
N LEU A 1090 12.72 4.53 -38.34
CA LEU A 1090 13.96 5.21 -38.74
C LEU A 1090 14.78 4.38 -39.73
N LEU A 1091 14.81 3.06 -39.58
CA LEU A 1091 15.46 2.16 -40.54
C LEU A 1091 14.80 2.24 -41.92
N ASN A 1092 13.47 2.28 -41.96
CA ASN A 1092 12.67 2.31 -43.19
C ASN A 1092 12.59 3.69 -43.85
N ARG A 1093 13.02 4.77 -43.19
CA ARG A 1093 13.17 6.09 -43.82
C ARG A 1093 14.25 6.02 -44.90
N LYS A 1094 13.82 6.36 -46.12
CA LYS A 1094 14.62 6.34 -47.36
C LYS A 1094 15.68 7.42 -47.39
#